data_AF-A0A1Y5F9L3-F1
#
_entry.id   AF-A0A1Y5F9L3-F1
#
_cell.length_a   1.000
_cell.length_b   1.000
_cell.length_c   1.000
_cell.angle_alpha   90.00
_cell.angle_beta   90.00
_cell.angle_gamma   90.00
#
_symmetry.space_group_name_H-M   'P 1'
#
loop_
_entity.id
_entity.type
_entity.pdbx_description
1 polymer ?
#
loop_
_entity_poly.entity_id
_entity_poly.type
_entity_poly.pdbx_seq_one_letter_code
_entity_poly.pdbx_strand_id
1 'polypeptide(L)'
;MKILKLITLFSLSLTVMAIEYDQDLCRDKAIAFYQDAIANDKANILGKQFQLTTLKLARASLGESRGTLESTINKLAKSIDPNDPKLKEVDALYKEFGYKDDLKKVLSSMRTTSYWKSSQRFYNEDVSAFILMARAVKPELGLNSRDAAITWFMNSVSDKAGELSGKGSANFNRTNLTSRLIRYTGGLASKRSLTDSEIEREIATIKKDISNEMEKLHRGLVISLGSSCFNGIYFAGSCFYDRNFSDLLFSQSLMDLTKEINNRELQSLEGSITEQAGKYKFQLLELPTGKEYLKETPLSLIPPKLDYTSIADIRIHDHYWVNQSDVKRLEKGLNTLGDEWKIRSFHQHADSETYVIFDKKNSLLKIYYKNGRLKSSTPLDLKGMLGDEKQRGGAGNYFVHSYRNGVLYIQDERGEVRPLEGVNVKGLDAKTPLYILPLGKDHHFKIKGGKMHFTVKGKKPDYAPYNFSKKDSAVKKVRSVITNRNYQTKTAVTFMGEIDKRKKELIKMYSLTNHEYNELSKLAFGILGNESQFGNSKKYWLKEAVPFVVSIAKGNRFNTSSNSRGPTQIKTVPRKIARKYGVTKSNLEDPKKAAVATMGFLAEALSELKSKEKHHPKINSDNRFDYIHYIYMGKSSEITKATATPYKNIYFKQILKYNRGLEVFEKMD
;
A
#
# COMPACT_ATOMS: atom_id res chain seq x y z
N MET A 1 42.02 -38.05 -17.17
CA MET A 1 41.81 -36.59 -17.33
C MET A 1 40.81 -36.20 -18.42
N LYS A 2 40.85 -36.78 -19.64
CA LYS A 2 39.91 -36.43 -20.73
C LYS A 2 38.44 -36.80 -20.43
N ILE A 3 38.19 -37.96 -19.81
CA ILE A 3 36.84 -38.39 -19.40
C ILE A 3 36.25 -37.48 -18.31
N LEU A 4 37.08 -37.05 -17.34
CA LEU A 4 36.64 -36.15 -16.27
C LEU A 4 36.25 -34.77 -16.81
N LYS A 5 36.96 -34.25 -17.81
CA LYS A 5 36.62 -33.00 -18.53
C LYS A 5 35.32 -33.13 -19.33
N LEU A 6 35.06 -34.29 -19.94
CA LEU A 6 33.83 -34.54 -20.68
C LEU A 6 32.62 -34.61 -19.74
N ILE A 7 32.76 -35.27 -18.59
CA ILE A 7 31.71 -35.35 -17.56
C ILE A 7 31.44 -33.97 -16.93
N THR A 8 32.47 -33.14 -16.73
CA THR A 8 32.27 -31.75 -16.26
C THR A 8 31.63 -30.87 -17.32
N LEU A 9 31.99 -30.99 -18.61
CA LEU A 9 31.29 -30.25 -19.68
C LEU A 9 29.83 -30.68 -19.83
N PHE A 10 29.53 -31.98 -19.72
CA PHE A 10 28.17 -32.51 -19.86
C PHE A 10 27.29 -32.16 -18.65
N SER A 11 27.87 -32.09 -17.44
CA SER A 11 27.15 -31.60 -16.25
C SER A 11 26.98 -30.08 -16.25
N LEU A 12 27.90 -29.31 -16.84
CA LEU A 12 27.70 -27.88 -17.09
C LEU A 12 26.62 -27.62 -18.16
N SER A 13 26.54 -28.41 -19.24
CA SER A 13 25.50 -28.21 -20.26
C SER A 13 24.10 -28.60 -19.77
N LEU A 14 23.99 -29.67 -18.98
CA LEU A 14 22.71 -30.07 -18.36
C LEU A 14 22.22 -29.05 -17.32
N THR A 15 23.14 -28.38 -16.61
CA THR A 15 22.76 -27.30 -15.70
C THR A 15 22.33 -26.05 -16.46
N VAL A 16 22.99 -25.66 -17.55
CA VAL A 16 22.56 -24.51 -18.38
C VAL A 16 21.16 -24.72 -18.99
N MET A 17 20.85 -25.92 -19.49
CA MET A 17 19.53 -26.19 -20.07
C MET A 17 18.39 -26.26 -19.04
N ALA A 18 18.68 -26.72 -17.81
CA ALA A 18 17.69 -26.68 -16.73
C ALA A 18 17.40 -25.25 -16.23
N ILE A 19 18.33 -24.32 -16.46
CA ILE A 19 18.25 -22.93 -16.00
C ILE A 19 17.42 -22.07 -16.96
N GLU A 20 17.56 -22.25 -18.28
CA GLU A 20 16.75 -21.53 -19.27
C GLU A 20 15.26 -21.92 -19.15
N TYR A 21 14.97 -23.20 -18.89
CA TYR A 21 13.60 -23.70 -18.78
C TYR A 21 12.80 -23.08 -17.61
N ASP A 22 13.44 -22.77 -16.48
CA ASP A 22 12.76 -22.23 -15.29
C ASP A 22 12.51 -20.70 -15.39
N GLN A 23 13.37 -19.97 -16.12
CA GLN A 23 13.17 -18.53 -16.37
C GLN A 23 11.99 -18.26 -17.30
N ASP A 24 11.88 -19.01 -18.39
CA ASP A 24 10.77 -18.88 -19.32
C ASP A 24 9.43 -19.23 -18.64
N LEU A 25 9.41 -20.26 -17.80
CA LEU A 25 8.21 -20.62 -17.03
C LEU A 25 7.74 -19.51 -16.07
N CYS A 26 8.66 -18.87 -15.34
CA CYS A 26 8.31 -17.77 -14.44
C CYS A 26 7.91 -16.50 -15.21
N ARG A 27 8.56 -16.22 -16.34
CA ARG A 27 8.18 -15.12 -17.24
C ARG A 27 6.79 -15.33 -17.83
N ASP A 28 6.48 -16.51 -18.33
CA ASP A 28 5.18 -16.86 -18.90
C ASP A 28 4.06 -16.78 -17.86
N LYS A 29 4.30 -17.29 -16.66
CA LYS A 29 3.37 -17.12 -15.53
C LYS A 29 3.15 -15.66 -15.16
N ALA A 30 4.19 -14.83 -15.25
CA ALA A 30 4.08 -13.41 -14.97
C ALA A 30 3.27 -12.67 -16.05
N ILE A 31 3.53 -12.99 -17.32
CA ILE A 31 2.75 -12.46 -18.46
C ILE A 31 1.29 -12.87 -18.32
N ALA A 32 1.01 -14.15 -18.05
CA ALA A 32 -0.35 -14.66 -17.86
C ALA A 32 -1.07 -13.98 -16.69
N PHE A 33 -0.36 -13.73 -15.58
CA PHE A 33 -0.91 -12.98 -14.44
C PHE A 33 -1.32 -11.56 -14.84
N TYR A 34 -0.46 -10.83 -15.57
CA TYR A 34 -0.80 -9.48 -16.02
C TYR A 34 -1.89 -9.48 -17.08
N GLN A 35 -1.92 -10.46 -17.98
CA GLN A 35 -3.01 -10.62 -18.94
C GLN A 35 -4.37 -10.81 -18.23
N ASP A 36 -4.45 -11.67 -17.20
CA ASP A 36 -5.67 -11.84 -16.41
C ASP A 36 -6.05 -10.57 -15.63
N ALA A 37 -5.07 -9.90 -15.03
CA ALA A 37 -5.29 -8.65 -14.31
C ALA A 37 -5.82 -7.52 -15.21
N ILE A 38 -5.23 -7.39 -16.41
CA ILE A 38 -5.62 -6.42 -17.43
C ILE A 38 -6.98 -6.79 -18.03
N ALA A 39 -7.25 -8.08 -18.26
CA ALA A 39 -8.53 -8.48 -18.81
C ALA A 39 -9.69 -8.15 -17.85
N ASN A 40 -9.52 -8.44 -16.56
CA ASN A 40 -10.53 -8.15 -15.55
C ASN A 40 -10.65 -6.66 -15.16
N ASP A 41 -9.59 -5.86 -15.40
CA ASP A 41 -9.35 -4.46 -15.03
C ASP A 41 -10.26 -3.85 -13.95
N LYS A 42 -10.39 -4.52 -12.80
CA LYS A 42 -11.34 -4.15 -11.73
C LYS A 42 -11.09 -2.76 -11.15
N ALA A 43 -9.85 -2.29 -11.22
CA ALA A 43 -9.44 -0.98 -10.71
C ALA A 43 -9.43 0.12 -11.79
N ASN A 44 -9.84 -0.23 -13.01
CA ASN A 44 -9.88 0.62 -14.18
C ASN A 44 -8.52 1.29 -14.50
N ILE A 45 -7.45 0.51 -14.43
CA ILE A 45 -6.07 0.92 -14.69
C ILE A 45 -5.93 1.31 -16.16
N LEU A 46 -6.57 0.61 -17.10
CA LEU A 46 -6.50 0.94 -18.53
C LEU A 46 -7.15 2.29 -18.81
N GLY A 47 -8.35 2.52 -18.29
CA GLY A 47 -9.07 3.80 -18.43
C GLY A 47 -8.30 4.96 -17.79
N LYS A 48 -7.75 4.76 -16.58
CA LYS A 48 -6.91 5.74 -15.89
C LYS A 48 -5.62 6.02 -16.65
N GLN A 49 -4.93 4.99 -17.14
CA GLN A 49 -3.67 5.14 -17.87
C GLN A 49 -3.90 5.85 -19.21
N PHE A 50 -4.98 5.56 -19.92
CA PHE A 50 -5.34 6.29 -21.14
C PHE A 50 -5.65 7.77 -20.87
N GLN A 51 -6.38 8.04 -19.78
CA GLN A 51 -6.66 9.41 -19.34
C GLN A 51 -5.39 10.15 -18.92
N LEU A 52 -4.47 9.49 -18.21
CA LEU A 52 -3.16 10.04 -17.85
C LEU A 52 -2.36 10.42 -19.10
N THR A 53 -2.29 9.52 -20.09
CA THR A 53 -1.63 9.80 -21.38
C THR A 53 -2.28 11.01 -22.06
N THR A 54 -3.62 11.06 -22.08
CA THR A 54 -4.37 12.16 -22.68
C THR A 54 -4.04 13.51 -22.01
N LEU A 55 -3.96 13.55 -20.68
CA LEU A 55 -3.63 14.77 -19.94
C LEU A 55 -2.18 15.23 -20.15
N LYS A 56 -1.21 14.29 -20.19
CA LYS A 56 0.19 14.62 -20.50
C LYS A 56 0.30 15.28 -21.87
N LEU A 57 -0.37 14.71 -22.88
CA LEU A 57 -0.40 15.25 -24.24
C LEU A 57 -1.18 16.57 -24.33
N ALA A 58 -2.26 16.72 -23.55
CA ALA A 58 -2.98 17.98 -23.43
C ALA A 58 -2.07 19.08 -22.87
N ARG A 59 -1.35 18.80 -21.78
CA ARG A 59 -0.35 19.70 -21.18
C ARG A 59 0.69 20.14 -22.20
N ALA A 60 1.24 19.19 -22.95
CA ALA A 60 2.21 19.45 -24.01
C ALA A 60 1.66 20.36 -25.13
N SER A 61 0.34 20.41 -25.29
CA SER A 61 -0.35 21.19 -26.32
C SER A 61 -0.91 22.53 -25.81
N LEU A 62 -0.82 22.84 -24.51
CA LEU A 62 -1.33 24.09 -23.93
C LEU A 62 -0.51 25.34 -24.24
N GLY A 63 0.71 25.19 -24.78
CA GLY A 63 1.61 26.32 -25.06
C GLY A 63 1.15 27.28 -26.16
N GLU A 64 0.02 27.02 -26.81
CA GLU A 64 -0.47 27.77 -27.98
C GLU A 64 -1.96 28.09 -27.85
N SER A 65 -2.36 29.30 -28.26
CA SER A 65 -3.79 29.67 -28.36
C SER A 65 -4.49 28.73 -29.36
N ARG A 66 -5.42 27.90 -28.86
CA ARG A 66 -6.09 26.80 -29.60
C ARG A 66 -5.15 25.69 -30.07
N GLY A 67 -4.13 25.37 -29.27
CA GLY A 67 -3.22 24.25 -29.54
C GLY A 67 -3.97 22.93 -29.70
N THR A 68 -3.73 22.27 -30.85
CA THR A 68 -4.14 20.89 -31.08
C THR A 68 -2.93 19.97 -30.93
N LEU A 69 -3.17 18.69 -30.66
CA LEU A 69 -2.09 17.70 -30.60
C LEU A 69 -1.32 17.67 -31.93
N GLU A 70 -2.01 17.75 -33.06
CA GLU A 70 -1.42 17.81 -34.40
C GLU A 70 -0.42 18.97 -34.55
N SER A 71 -0.73 20.17 -34.02
CA SER A 71 0.21 21.31 -34.05
C SER A 71 1.49 20.99 -33.29
N THR A 72 1.35 20.47 -32.07
CA THR A 72 2.47 20.07 -31.20
C THR A 72 3.34 19.01 -31.84
N ILE A 73 2.71 17.95 -32.38
CA ILE A 73 3.40 16.85 -33.05
C ILE A 73 4.09 17.36 -34.32
N ASN A 74 3.44 18.21 -35.12
CA ASN A 74 4.01 18.77 -36.35
C ASN A 74 5.29 19.57 -36.05
N LYS A 75 5.26 20.41 -35.02
CA LYS A 75 6.41 21.19 -34.57
C LYS A 75 7.55 20.28 -34.10
N LEU A 76 7.22 19.27 -33.30
CA LEU A 76 8.23 18.31 -32.82
C LEU A 76 8.84 17.51 -33.98
N ALA A 77 8.02 16.95 -34.87
CA ALA A 77 8.45 16.15 -36.02
C ALA A 77 9.30 16.95 -37.03
N LYS A 78 9.12 18.28 -37.12
CA LYS A 78 9.98 19.17 -37.90
C LYS A 78 11.33 19.44 -37.24
N SER A 79 11.39 19.39 -35.90
CA SER A 79 12.64 19.59 -35.14
C SER A 79 13.52 18.33 -35.05
N ILE A 80 13.02 17.17 -35.48
CA ILE A 80 13.74 15.89 -35.43
C ILE A 80 14.50 15.66 -36.74
N ASP A 81 15.79 15.34 -36.62
CA ASP A 81 16.61 14.83 -37.73
C ASP A 81 16.14 13.41 -38.10
N PRO A 82 15.69 13.16 -39.35
CA PRO A 82 15.31 11.82 -39.82
C PRO A 82 16.41 10.76 -39.69
N ASN A 83 17.67 11.18 -39.55
CA ASN A 83 18.83 10.29 -39.41
C ASN A 83 19.28 10.10 -37.95
N ASP A 84 18.55 10.63 -36.96
CA ASP A 84 18.91 10.49 -35.54
C ASP A 84 19.01 8.99 -35.17
N PRO A 85 20.16 8.52 -34.63
CA PRO A 85 20.35 7.13 -34.22
C PRO A 85 19.27 6.61 -33.26
N LYS A 86 18.68 7.48 -32.43
CA LYS A 86 17.58 7.12 -31.51
C LYS A 86 16.32 6.65 -32.24
N LEU A 87 16.10 7.12 -33.47
CA LEU A 87 14.99 6.68 -34.31
C LEU A 87 15.11 5.21 -34.72
N LYS A 88 16.33 4.63 -34.73
CA LYS A 88 16.51 3.19 -34.99
C LYS A 88 15.94 2.31 -33.88
N GLU A 89 16.03 2.75 -32.62
CA GLU A 89 15.44 2.04 -31.48
C GLU A 89 13.90 2.12 -31.53
N VAL A 90 13.36 3.29 -31.90
CA VAL A 90 11.91 3.48 -32.10
C VAL A 90 11.40 2.62 -33.26
N ASP A 91 12.14 2.57 -34.38
CA ASP A 91 11.83 1.72 -35.54
C ASP A 91 11.85 0.23 -35.18
N ALA A 92 12.84 -0.22 -34.41
CA ALA A 92 12.93 -1.61 -33.94
C ALA A 92 11.73 -2.00 -33.08
N LEU A 93 11.33 -1.15 -32.13
CA LEU A 93 10.13 -1.36 -31.32
C LEU A 93 8.87 -1.42 -32.19
N TYR A 94 8.71 -0.52 -33.16
CA TYR A 94 7.52 -0.51 -34.02
C TYR A 94 7.40 -1.75 -34.91
N LYS A 95 8.55 -2.25 -35.40
CA LYS A 95 8.65 -3.49 -36.17
C LYS A 95 8.34 -4.74 -35.33
N GLU A 96 8.70 -4.75 -34.07
CA GLU A 96 8.40 -5.84 -33.14
C GLU A 96 6.89 -5.96 -32.84
N PHE A 97 6.19 -4.83 -32.77
CA PHE A 97 4.82 -4.79 -32.24
C PHE A 97 3.67 -4.69 -33.25
N GLY A 98 3.88 -4.37 -34.53
CA GLY A 98 2.76 -4.58 -35.47
C GLY A 98 2.79 -4.04 -36.89
N TYR A 99 3.75 -3.21 -37.32
CA TYR A 99 3.73 -2.71 -38.70
C TYR A 99 5.11 -2.79 -39.35
N LYS A 100 5.17 -3.51 -40.48
CA LYS A 100 6.38 -3.69 -41.30
C LYS A 100 6.78 -2.44 -42.10
N ASP A 101 5.90 -1.45 -42.21
CA ASP A 101 6.07 -0.28 -43.08
C ASP A 101 6.37 1.02 -42.31
N ASP A 102 7.68 1.28 -42.20
CA ASP A 102 8.42 2.54 -42.12
C ASP A 102 7.95 3.66 -41.18
N LEU A 103 8.73 3.85 -40.10
CA LEU A 103 8.87 5.09 -39.34
C LEU A 103 8.97 6.34 -40.24
N LYS A 104 9.47 6.23 -41.48
CA LYS A 104 9.48 7.32 -42.47
C LYS A 104 8.07 7.76 -42.91
N LYS A 105 7.12 6.84 -43.09
CA LYS A 105 5.72 7.16 -43.41
C LYS A 105 5.04 7.86 -42.23
N VAL A 106 5.37 7.44 -41.02
CA VAL A 106 4.91 8.06 -39.77
C VAL A 106 5.50 9.47 -39.62
N LEU A 107 6.80 9.65 -39.84
CA LEU A 107 7.42 10.98 -39.78
C LEU A 107 6.90 11.92 -40.87
N SER A 108 6.63 11.42 -42.08
CA SER A 108 6.07 12.22 -43.18
C SER A 108 4.61 12.59 -42.92
N SER A 109 3.80 11.67 -42.39
CA SER A 109 2.43 11.98 -41.97
C SER A 109 2.45 13.03 -40.87
N MET A 110 3.31 12.89 -39.86
CA MET A 110 3.42 13.84 -38.75
C MET A 110 3.79 15.27 -39.16
N ARG A 111 4.50 15.44 -40.27
CA ARG A 111 4.87 16.77 -40.81
C ARG A 111 3.76 17.47 -41.57
N THR A 112 2.68 16.76 -41.92
CA THR A 112 1.61 17.27 -42.79
C THR A 112 0.22 17.21 -42.16
N THR A 113 0.11 16.73 -40.91
CA THR A 113 -1.18 16.53 -40.22
C THR A 113 -1.87 17.80 -39.76
N SER A 114 -3.20 17.70 -39.63
CA SER A 114 -4.08 18.78 -39.19
C SER A 114 -5.36 18.22 -38.55
N TYR A 115 -5.68 18.67 -37.34
CA TYR A 115 -6.93 18.28 -36.66
C TYR A 115 -8.18 18.64 -37.48
N TRP A 116 -8.13 19.77 -38.19
CA TRP A 116 -9.29 20.36 -38.83
C TRP A 116 -9.68 19.66 -40.12
N LYS A 117 -8.75 18.94 -40.74
CA LYS A 117 -8.98 18.15 -41.94
C LYS A 117 -9.12 16.69 -41.53
N SER A 118 -10.32 16.11 -41.67
CA SER A 118 -10.62 14.74 -41.20
C SER A 118 -9.67 13.68 -41.77
N SER A 119 -9.23 13.83 -43.02
CA SER A 119 -8.25 12.95 -43.68
C SER A 119 -6.81 13.13 -43.19
N GLN A 120 -6.52 14.16 -42.39
CA GLN A 120 -5.20 14.49 -41.86
C GLN A 120 -5.16 14.47 -40.32
N ARG A 121 -6.22 13.99 -39.66
CA ARG A 121 -6.28 13.82 -38.20
C ARG A 121 -5.40 12.67 -37.77
N PHE A 122 -4.82 12.78 -36.58
CA PHE A 122 -4.17 11.63 -35.98
C PHE A 122 -5.18 10.67 -35.36
N TYR A 123 -4.96 9.39 -35.63
CA TYR A 123 -5.57 8.29 -34.90
C TYR A 123 -4.64 7.82 -33.77
N ASN A 124 -5.16 6.93 -32.94
CA ASN A 124 -4.42 6.46 -31.77
C ASN A 124 -3.12 5.75 -32.18
N GLU A 125 -3.12 5.04 -33.32
CA GLU A 125 -1.91 4.47 -33.92
C GLU A 125 -0.82 5.53 -34.12
N ASP A 126 -1.12 6.65 -34.79
CA ASP A 126 -0.15 7.70 -35.06
C ASP A 126 0.37 8.35 -33.78
N VAL A 127 -0.54 8.56 -32.80
CA VAL A 127 -0.18 9.13 -31.50
C VAL A 127 0.71 8.17 -30.71
N SER A 128 0.50 6.86 -30.81
CA SER A 128 1.35 5.88 -30.13
C SER A 128 2.80 5.91 -30.65
N ALA A 129 2.96 6.06 -31.98
CA ALA A 129 4.26 6.22 -32.61
C ALA A 129 4.93 7.55 -32.18
N PHE A 130 4.14 8.62 -32.10
CA PHE A 130 4.61 9.90 -31.58
C PHE A 130 5.11 9.78 -30.14
N ILE A 131 4.39 9.07 -29.26
CA ILE A 131 4.76 8.92 -27.85
C ILE A 131 6.14 8.23 -27.72
N LEU A 132 6.39 7.17 -28.49
CA LEU A 132 7.67 6.47 -28.48
C LEU A 132 8.83 7.38 -28.94
N MET A 133 8.59 8.14 -30.00
CA MET A 133 9.55 9.13 -30.50
C MET A 133 9.79 10.22 -29.47
N ALA A 134 8.74 10.85 -28.96
CA ALA A 134 8.78 11.91 -27.97
C ALA A 134 9.49 11.49 -26.69
N ARG A 135 9.33 10.24 -26.24
CA ARG A 135 10.08 9.68 -25.11
C ARG A 135 11.61 9.75 -25.32
N ALA A 136 12.09 9.52 -26.54
CA ALA A 136 13.51 9.48 -26.85
C ALA A 136 14.13 10.88 -27.08
N VAL A 137 13.36 11.79 -27.70
CA VAL A 137 13.84 13.14 -28.06
C VAL A 137 13.40 14.26 -27.10
N LYS A 138 12.31 14.06 -26.34
CA LYS A 138 11.74 15.02 -25.39
C LYS A 138 11.26 14.35 -24.10
N PRO A 139 12.20 13.80 -23.28
CA PRO A 139 11.85 13.09 -22.06
C PRO A 139 11.11 13.96 -21.03
N GLU A 140 11.23 15.29 -21.10
CA GLU A 140 10.54 16.26 -20.24
C GLU A 140 9.01 16.20 -20.36
N LEU A 141 8.47 15.66 -21.45
CA LEU A 141 7.03 15.43 -21.62
C LEU A 141 6.49 14.32 -20.68
N GLY A 142 7.39 13.57 -20.02
CA GLY A 142 7.02 12.54 -19.05
C GLY A 142 6.29 11.34 -19.67
N LEU A 143 6.45 11.15 -20.97
CA LEU A 143 5.88 10.05 -21.76
C LEU A 143 6.75 8.80 -21.66
N ASN A 144 6.14 7.62 -21.59
CA ASN A 144 6.83 6.33 -21.46
C ASN A 144 6.20 5.22 -22.32
N SER A 145 6.79 4.01 -22.30
CA SER A 145 6.31 2.86 -23.09
C SER A 145 4.87 2.47 -22.76
N ARG A 146 4.43 2.62 -21.50
CA ARG A 146 3.08 2.31 -21.08
C ARG A 146 2.06 3.29 -21.66
N ASP A 147 2.46 4.56 -21.81
CA ASP A 147 1.64 5.57 -22.49
C ASP A 147 1.45 5.23 -23.98
N ALA A 148 2.49 4.71 -24.65
CA ALA A 148 2.40 4.24 -26.04
C ALA A 148 1.54 2.98 -26.15
N ALA A 149 1.79 2.00 -25.27
CA ALA A 149 1.08 0.73 -25.24
C ALA A 149 -0.43 0.91 -25.03
N ILE A 150 -0.84 1.77 -24.08
CA ILE A 150 -2.28 2.04 -23.87
C ILE A 150 -2.91 2.76 -25.06
N THR A 151 -2.16 3.66 -25.71
CA THR A 151 -2.68 4.39 -26.86
C THR A 151 -2.89 3.45 -28.03
N TRP A 152 -1.94 2.54 -28.27
CA TRP A 152 -2.07 1.49 -29.26
C TRP A 152 -3.25 0.55 -28.97
N PHE A 153 -3.38 0.05 -27.74
CA PHE A 153 -4.53 -0.77 -27.35
C PHE A 153 -5.86 -0.05 -27.63
N MET A 154 -5.93 1.23 -27.30
CA MET A 154 -7.10 2.06 -27.57
C MET A 154 -7.32 2.33 -29.06
N ASN A 155 -6.32 2.13 -29.94
CA ASN A 155 -6.53 2.14 -31.39
C ASN A 155 -7.42 0.98 -31.82
N SER A 156 -7.07 -0.26 -31.43
CA SER A 156 -7.88 -1.45 -31.70
C SER A 156 -9.31 -1.30 -31.17
N VAL A 157 -9.47 -0.76 -29.96
CA VAL A 157 -10.78 -0.45 -29.39
C VAL A 157 -11.54 0.57 -30.24
N SER A 158 -10.86 1.64 -30.69
CA SER A 158 -11.47 2.70 -31.49
C SER A 158 -11.86 2.22 -32.87
N ASP A 159 -11.05 1.39 -33.51
CA ASP A 159 -11.36 0.82 -34.83
C ASP A 159 -12.60 -0.06 -34.76
N LYS A 160 -12.69 -0.92 -33.74
CA LYS A 160 -13.90 -1.73 -33.51
C LYS A 160 -15.13 -0.88 -33.19
N ALA A 161 -14.99 0.20 -32.43
CA ALA A 161 -16.07 1.16 -32.24
C ALA A 161 -16.48 1.85 -33.55
N GLY A 162 -15.53 2.10 -34.45
CA GLY A 162 -15.76 2.66 -35.78
C GLY A 162 -16.45 1.69 -36.73
N GLU A 163 -16.07 0.41 -36.71
CA GLU A 163 -16.73 -0.67 -37.46
C GLU A 163 -18.20 -0.82 -37.02
N LEU A 164 -18.46 -0.82 -35.71
CA LEU A 164 -19.79 -1.06 -35.15
C LEU A 164 -20.73 0.16 -35.22
N SER A 165 -20.22 1.37 -35.03
CA SER A 165 -21.05 2.58 -34.88
C SER A 165 -20.73 3.68 -35.90
N GLY A 166 -19.78 3.45 -36.82
CA GLY A 166 -19.28 4.43 -37.77
C GLY A 166 -18.12 5.27 -37.24
N LYS A 167 -17.16 5.59 -38.11
CA LYS A 167 -16.06 6.53 -37.80
C LYS A 167 -16.65 7.91 -37.50
N GLY A 168 -16.23 8.50 -36.38
CA GLY A 168 -16.75 9.80 -35.91
C GLY A 168 -18.01 9.72 -35.05
N SER A 169 -18.53 8.52 -34.76
CA SER A 169 -19.60 8.32 -33.77
C SER A 169 -19.19 8.76 -32.35
N ALA A 170 -20.16 8.90 -31.45
CA ALA A 170 -19.89 9.23 -30.05
C ALA A 170 -18.97 8.20 -29.38
N ASN A 171 -19.13 6.91 -29.69
CA ASN A 171 -18.30 5.82 -29.18
C ASN A 171 -16.87 5.91 -29.73
N PHE A 172 -16.73 6.08 -31.05
CA PHE A 172 -15.42 6.29 -31.68
C PHE A 172 -14.69 7.52 -31.10
N ASN A 173 -15.39 8.63 -30.90
CA ASN A 173 -14.80 9.85 -30.34
C ASN A 173 -14.46 9.73 -28.86
N ARG A 174 -15.09 8.82 -28.11
CA ARG A 174 -14.75 8.55 -26.71
C ARG A 174 -13.43 7.79 -26.59
N THR A 175 -13.10 6.95 -27.57
CA THR A 175 -11.91 6.09 -27.60
C THR A 175 -10.76 6.71 -28.38
N ASN A 176 -11.02 7.65 -29.29
CA ASN A 176 -9.99 8.40 -30.00
C ASN A 176 -9.35 9.48 -29.09
N LEU A 177 -8.04 9.43 -28.92
CA LEU A 177 -7.27 10.27 -28.02
C LEU A 177 -7.35 11.74 -28.42
N THR A 178 -7.18 12.04 -29.70
CA THR A 178 -7.23 13.40 -30.24
C THR A 178 -8.59 14.07 -29.97
N SER A 179 -9.69 13.33 -30.13
CA SER A 179 -11.05 13.76 -29.79
C SER A 179 -11.28 13.99 -28.29
N ARG A 180 -10.56 13.28 -27.41
CA ARG A 180 -10.59 13.54 -25.96
C ARG A 180 -9.76 14.76 -25.60
N LEU A 181 -8.55 14.87 -26.16
CA LEU A 181 -7.58 15.90 -25.85
C LEU A 181 -8.12 17.30 -26.13
N ILE A 182 -8.82 17.49 -27.25
CA ILE A 182 -9.36 18.80 -27.63
C ILE A 182 -10.35 19.38 -26.60
N ARG A 183 -10.93 18.53 -25.74
CA ARG A 183 -11.79 18.98 -24.63
C ARG A 183 -11.00 19.60 -23.50
N TYR A 184 -9.74 19.21 -23.32
CA TYR A 184 -8.85 19.78 -22.31
C TYR A 184 -8.14 21.04 -22.81
N THR A 185 -7.82 21.12 -24.10
CA THR A 185 -7.10 22.29 -24.67
C THR A 185 -8.03 23.41 -25.12
N GLY A 186 -9.36 23.26 -24.98
CA GLY A 186 -10.32 24.25 -25.43
C GLY A 186 -10.34 24.46 -26.95
N GLY A 187 -9.84 23.50 -27.74
CA GLY A 187 -9.82 23.61 -29.19
C GLY A 187 -11.22 23.59 -29.81
N LEU A 188 -12.23 23.03 -29.12
CA LEU A 188 -13.62 23.13 -29.56
C LEU A 188 -14.23 24.48 -29.12
N ALA A 189 -14.79 25.23 -30.06
CA ALA A 189 -15.55 26.44 -29.77
C ALA A 189 -16.62 26.14 -28.69
N SER A 190 -16.77 27.04 -27.71
CA SER A 190 -17.64 26.94 -26.51
C SER A 190 -17.12 26.15 -25.30
N LYS A 191 -15.92 25.55 -25.33
CA LYS A 191 -15.33 24.88 -24.16
C LYS A 191 -14.10 25.61 -23.63
N ARG A 192 -14.06 25.82 -22.31
CA ARG A 192 -12.87 26.38 -21.63
C ARG A 192 -11.73 25.37 -21.70
N SER A 193 -10.53 25.84 -22.04
CA SER A 193 -9.31 25.05 -21.81
C SER A 193 -9.10 24.87 -20.29
N LEU A 194 -8.58 23.72 -19.89
CA LEU A 194 -7.96 23.62 -18.58
C LEU A 194 -6.68 24.45 -18.56
N THR A 195 -6.35 25.01 -17.41
CA THR A 195 -5.06 25.63 -17.12
C THR A 195 -3.98 24.56 -16.94
N ASP A 196 -2.71 24.93 -17.12
CA ASP A 196 -1.58 24.02 -16.87
C ASP A 196 -1.63 23.46 -15.43
N SER A 197 -1.96 24.30 -14.45
CA SER A 197 -2.05 23.91 -13.04
C SER A 197 -3.16 22.89 -12.75
N GLU A 198 -4.29 22.96 -13.46
CA GLU A 198 -5.38 22.00 -13.32
C GLU A 198 -4.99 20.67 -13.95
N ILE A 199 -4.40 20.69 -15.16
CA ILE A 199 -3.90 19.49 -15.82
C ILE A 199 -2.80 18.83 -14.98
N GLU A 200 -1.87 19.60 -14.41
CA GLU A 200 -0.82 19.08 -13.54
C GLU A 200 -1.39 18.40 -12.27
N ARG A 201 -2.40 19.01 -11.64
CA ARG A 201 -3.09 18.43 -10.48
C ARG A 201 -3.77 17.11 -10.83
N GLU A 202 -4.45 17.06 -11.97
CA GLU A 202 -5.12 15.84 -12.45
C GLU A 202 -4.09 14.75 -12.81
N ILE A 203 -3.00 15.11 -13.49
CA ILE A 203 -1.88 14.20 -13.77
C ILE A 203 -1.32 13.62 -12.47
N ALA A 204 -1.06 14.44 -11.46
CA ALA A 204 -0.52 14.00 -10.18
C ALA A 204 -1.48 13.02 -9.47
N THR A 205 -2.77 13.32 -9.49
CA THR A 205 -3.82 12.49 -8.88
C THR A 205 -3.92 11.13 -9.56
N ILE A 206 -4.08 11.10 -10.88
CA ILE A 206 -4.22 9.85 -11.64
C ILE A 206 -2.92 9.03 -11.60
N LYS A 207 -1.75 9.68 -11.67
CA LYS A 207 -0.45 9.00 -11.55
C LYS A 207 -0.29 8.31 -10.20
N LYS A 208 -0.73 8.95 -9.11
CA LYS A 208 -0.73 8.36 -7.77
C LYS A 208 -1.65 7.14 -7.70
N ASP A 209 -2.85 7.24 -8.26
CA ASP A 209 -3.80 6.13 -8.29
C ASP A 209 -3.28 4.93 -9.08
N ILE A 210 -2.74 5.16 -10.28
CA ILE A 210 -2.12 4.09 -11.08
C ILE A 210 -0.94 3.47 -10.33
N SER A 211 -0.08 4.28 -9.71
CA SER A 211 1.06 3.77 -8.94
C SER A 211 0.61 2.87 -7.78
N ASN A 212 -0.46 3.23 -7.07
CA ASN A 212 -1.00 2.45 -5.97
C ASN A 212 -1.56 1.10 -6.46
N GLU A 213 -2.27 1.08 -7.59
CA GLU A 213 -2.82 -0.15 -8.16
C GLU A 213 -1.73 -1.05 -8.76
N MET A 214 -0.75 -0.47 -9.46
CA MET A 214 0.40 -1.22 -9.98
C MET A 214 1.23 -1.85 -8.86
N GLU A 215 1.37 -1.17 -7.72
CA GLU A 215 2.02 -1.76 -6.55
C GLU A 215 1.23 -2.96 -5.99
N LYS A 216 -0.11 -2.90 -5.99
CA LYS A 216 -0.94 -4.05 -5.60
C LYS A 216 -0.82 -5.20 -6.58
N LEU A 217 -0.82 -4.93 -7.89
CA LEU A 217 -0.63 -5.94 -8.93
C LEU A 217 0.73 -6.60 -8.80
N HIS A 218 1.79 -5.82 -8.64
CA HIS A 218 3.14 -6.34 -8.42
C HIS A 218 3.21 -7.25 -7.18
N ARG A 219 2.60 -6.85 -6.06
CA ARG A 219 2.52 -7.71 -4.86
C ARG A 219 1.72 -9.00 -5.14
N GLY A 220 0.63 -8.91 -5.89
CA GLY A 220 -0.16 -10.06 -6.32
C GLY A 220 0.64 -11.02 -7.19
N LEU A 221 1.44 -10.50 -8.12
CA LEU A 221 2.35 -11.26 -8.96
C LEU A 221 3.36 -12.03 -8.11
N VAL A 222 4.05 -11.35 -7.19
CA VAL A 222 5.03 -11.99 -6.30
C VAL A 222 4.41 -13.12 -5.49
N ILE A 223 3.16 -12.95 -5.02
CA ILE A 223 2.43 -14.01 -4.33
C ILE A 223 2.08 -15.17 -5.28
N SER A 224 1.63 -14.86 -6.50
CA SER A 224 1.18 -15.84 -7.50
C SER A 224 2.31 -16.70 -8.05
N LEU A 225 3.49 -16.12 -8.27
CA LEU A 225 4.66 -16.83 -8.77
C LEU A 225 5.23 -17.81 -7.73
N GLY A 226 4.96 -17.57 -6.44
CA GLY A 226 5.42 -18.41 -5.34
C GLY A 226 6.93 -18.37 -5.15
N SER A 227 7.43 -18.98 -4.08
CA SER A 227 8.85 -18.90 -3.73
C SER A 227 9.77 -19.66 -4.69
N SER A 228 9.25 -20.56 -5.53
CA SER A 228 10.05 -21.29 -6.54
C SER A 228 10.68 -20.33 -7.55
N CYS A 229 9.97 -19.29 -7.99
CA CYS A 229 10.52 -18.26 -8.88
C CYS A 229 11.52 -17.31 -8.18
N PHE A 230 11.73 -17.43 -6.86
CA PHE A 230 12.56 -16.52 -6.06
C PHE A 230 13.65 -17.20 -5.18
N ASN A 231 13.62 -18.53 -4.99
CA ASN A 231 14.48 -19.25 -4.03
C ASN A 231 15.73 -19.93 -4.62
N GLY A 232 16.17 -19.56 -5.83
CA GLY A 232 17.38 -20.14 -6.43
C GLY A 232 18.67 -19.74 -5.69
N ILE A 233 19.25 -20.67 -4.91
CA ILE A 233 20.46 -20.49 -4.07
C ILE A 233 21.73 -20.09 -4.87
N TYR A 234 21.73 -20.26 -6.19
CA TYR A 234 22.87 -19.95 -7.06
C TYR A 234 22.67 -18.76 -8.01
N PHE A 235 21.56 -18.02 -7.89
CA PHE A 235 21.22 -16.99 -8.87
C PHE A 235 21.46 -15.57 -8.36
N ALA A 236 22.55 -14.97 -8.83
CA ALA A 236 22.68 -13.51 -8.98
C ALA A 236 21.69 -12.92 -10.01
N GLY A 237 20.73 -13.72 -10.49
CA GLY A 237 19.65 -13.37 -11.41
C GLY A 237 18.31 -13.96 -10.98
N SER A 238 17.97 -13.96 -9.67
CA SER A 238 16.57 -14.03 -9.26
C SER A 238 15.83 -12.97 -10.05
N CYS A 239 14.78 -13.32 -10.79
CA CYS A 239 14.04 -12.37 -11.63
C CYS A 239 13.72 -11.12 -10.79
N PHE A 240 14.50 -10.04 -10.98
CA PHE A 240 14.29 -8.78 -10.33
C PHE A 240 13.09 -8.18 -11.06
N TYR A 241 11.89 -8.65 -10.71
CA TYR A 241 10.63 -8.03 -11.10
C TYR A 241 10.52 -6.71 -10.33
N ASP A 242 11.48 -5.80 -10.52
CA ASP A 242 11.38 -4.47 -9.96
C ASP A 242 10.20 -3.72 -10.61
N ARG A 243 9.99 -2.47 -10.20
CA ARG A 243 8.89 -1.67 -10.74
C ARG A 243 9.02 -1.47 -12.26
N ASN A 244 10.24 -1.33 -12.77
CA ASN A 244 10.48 -1.11 -14.20
C ASN A 244 10.15 -2.37 -15.00
N PHE A 245 10.53 -3.55 -14.50
CA PHE A 245 10.21 -4.81 -15.13
C PHE A 245 8.70 -5.13 -15.06
N SER A 246 8.04 -4.76 -13.97
CA SER A 246 6.57 -4.85 -13.86
C SER A 246 5.86 -3.97 -14.89
N ASP A 247 6.36 -2.75 -15.13
CA ASP A 247 5.85 -1.86 -16.18
C ASP A 247 6.10 -2.43 -17.60
N LEU A 248 7.26 -3.07 -17.82
CA LEU A 248 7.57 -3.76 -19.07
C LEU A 248 6.61 -4.92 -19.31
N LEU A 249 6.41 -5.80 -18.33
CA LEU A 249 5.48 -6.92 -18.43
C LEU A 249 4.03 -6.45 -18.64
N PHE A 250 3.60 -5.41 -17.92
CA PHE A 250 2.28 -4.82 -18.14
C PHE A 250 2.12 -4.31 -19.58
N SER A 251 3.14 -3.62 -20.10
CA SER A 251 3.13 -3.12 -21.48
C SER A 251 3.10 -4.27 -22.49
N GLN A 252 3.89 -5.32 -22.27
CA GLN A 252 3.90 -6.53 -23.10
C GLN A 252 2.55 -7.23 -23.10
N SER A 253 1.98 -7.49 -21.92
CA SER A 253 0.67 -8.12 -21.79
C SER A 253 -0.44 -7.32 -22.49
N LEU A 254 -0.34 -5.99 -22.49
CA LEU A 254 -1.27 -5.13 -23.20
C LEU A 254 -1.11 -5.22 -24.74
N MET A 255 0.12 -5.37 -25.24
CA MET A 255 0.39 -5.63 -26.66
C MET A 255 -0.13 -7.00 -27.10
N ASP A 256 0.10 -8.04 -26.29
CA ASP A 256 -0.41 -9.39 -26.57
C ASP A 256 -1.94 -9.38 -26.62
N LEU A 257 -2.57 -8.67 -25.69
CA LEU A 257 -4.02 -8.49 -25.67
C LEU A 257 -4.54 -7.75 -26.92
N THR A 258 -3.80 -6.74 -27.38
CA THR A 258 -4.15 -6.01 -28.61
C THR A 258 -4.19 -6.95 -29.82
N LYS A 259 -3.21 -7.85 -29.94
CA LYS A 259 -3.18 -8.87 -31.02
C LYS A 259 -4.42 -9.77 -30.96
N GLU A 260 -4.87 -10.14 -29.76
CA GLU A 260 -6.09 -10.96 -29.57
C GLU A 260 -7.36 -10.22 -29.99
N ILE A 261 -7.49 -8.92 -29.69
CA ILE A 261 -8.65 -8.09 -30.08
C ILE A 261 -8.74 -7.95 -31.60
N ASN A 262 -7.61 -7.71 -32.27
CA ASN A 262 -7.58 -7.54 -33.73
C ASN A 262 -8.03 -8.82 -34.48
N ASN A 263 -7.84 -9.99 -33.87
CA ASN A 263 -8.15 -11.29 -34.48
C ASN A 263 -9.58 -11.80 -34.18
N ARG A 264 -10.44 -11.02 -33.51
CA ARG A 264 -11.80 -11.47 -33.10
C ARG A 264 -12.90 -10.46 -33.42
N GLU A 265 -14.11 -10.96 -33.69
CA GLU A 265 -15.32 -10.16 -33.84
C GLU A 265 -15.89 -9.74 -32.47
N LEU A 266 -16.28 -8.46 -32.30
CA LEU A 266 -16.93 -7.94 -31.09
C LEU A 266 -18.45 -8.02 -31.22
N GLN A 267 -19.15 -8.41 -30.15
CA GLN A 267 -20.61 -8.61 -30.16
C GLN A 267 -21.43 -7.41 -29.67
N SER A 268 -20.94 -6.57 -28.74
CA SER A 268 -21.64 -5.34 -28.32
C SER A 268 -20.74 -4.32 -27.57
N LEU A 269 -21.20 -3.06 -27.49
CA LEU A 269 -20.48 -1.90 -26.90
C LEU A 269 -21.26 -1.15 -25.79
N GLU A 270 -22.42 -1.63 -25.34
CA GLU A 270 -23.24 -0.90 -24.35
C GLU A 270 -22.77 -1.14 -22.89
N GLY A 271 -22.66 -0.07 -22.11
CA GLY A 271 -22.43 -0.09 -20.65
C GLY A 271 -20.96 -0.03 -20.20
N SER A 272 -20.04 -0.58 -20.98
CA SER A 272 -18.58 -0.48 -20.81
C SER A 272 -17.94 -0.88 -22.14
N ILE A 273 -16.86 -0.23 -22.57
CA ILE A 273 -16.49 -0.18 -23.99
C ILE A 273 -16.01 -1.53 -24.58
N THR A 274 -16.06 -2.64 -23.85
CA THR A 274 -16.08 -3.99 -24.44
C THR A 274 -16.66 -4.98 -23.43
N GLU A 275 -17.86 -5.51 -23.62
CA GLU A 275 -18.23 -6.81 -23.05
C GLU A 275 -18.14 -7.86 -24.16
N GLN A 276 -16.92 -8.38 -24.38
CA GLN A 276 -16.76 -9.59 -25.19
C GLN A 276 -16.95 -10.79 -24.26
N ALA A 277 -18.17 -11.36 -24.23
CA ALA A 277 -18.51 -12.59 -23.51
C ALA A 277 -17.82 -12.77 -22.14
N GLY A 278 -17.84 -11.73 -21.28
CA GLY A 278 -17.33 -11.80 -19.91
C GLY A 278 -15.79 -11.79 -19.71
N LYS A 279 -14.96 -11.63 -20.76
CA LYS A 279 -13.49 -11.64 -20.62
C LYS A 279 -12.86 -10.29 -20.31
N TYR A 280 -13.36 -9.20 -20.88
CA TYR A 280 -12.77 -7.85 -20.73
C TYR A 280 -13.71 -6.91 -19.98
N LYS A 281 -13.18 -6.16 -18.99
CA LYS A 281 -13.95 -5.17 -18.24
C LYS A 281 -13.15 -3.90 -18.04
N PHE A 282 -13.29 -2.91 -18.92
CA PHE A 282 -12.68 -1.59 -18.73
C PHE A 282 -13.71 -0.46 -18.90
N GLN A 283 -13.47 0.67 -18.23
CA GLN A 283 -14.36 1.82 -18.26
C GLN A 283 -13.58 3.08 -18.62
N LEU A 284 -13.97 3.81 -19.67
CA LEU A 284 -13.38 5.12 -19.89
C LEU A 284 -13.89 6.09 -18.83
N LEU A 285 -12.96 6.86 -18.25
CA LEU A 285 -13.33 7.95 -17.36
C LEU A 285 -14.19 8.96 -18.13
N GLU A 286 -15.29 9.38 -17.51
CA GLU A 286 -16.16 10.41 -18.07
C GLU A 286 -15.38 11.70 -18.31
N LEU A 287 -15.71 12.37 -19.40
CA LEU A 287 -15.11 13.66 -19.73
C LEU A 287 -15.85 14.73 -18.91
N PRO A 288 -15.14 15.70 -18.33
CA PRO A 288 -15.78 16.72 -17.52
C PRO A 288 -16.90 17.41 -18.28
N THR A 289 -18.02 17.67 -17.60
CA THR A 289 -19.20 18.26 -18.23
C THR A 289 -19.09 19.79 -18.24
N GLY A 290 -19.69 20.46 -19.23
CA GLY A 290 -19.70 21.93 -19.32
C GLY A 290 -20.19 22.64 -18.05
N LYS A 291 -21.02 21.96 -17.23
CA LYS A 291 -21.55 22.48 -15.98
C LYS A 291 -20.53 22.52 -14.83
N GLU A 292 -19.49 21.68 -14.86
CA GLU A 292 -18.42 21.72 -13.86
C GLU A 292 -17.53 22.97 -13.99
N TYR A 293 -17.61 23.67 -15.13
CA TYR A 293 -16.81 24.86 -15.46
C TYR A 293 -17.50 26.20 -15.17
N LEU A 294 -18.76 26.20 -14.74
CA LEU A 294 -19.53 27.43 -14.48
C LEU A 294 -19.45 27.93 -13.03
N LYS A 295 -18.57 27.35 -12.19
CA LYS A 295 -18.62 27.55 -10.73
C LYS A 295 -17.54 28.44 -10.11
N GLU A 296 -16.72 29.14 -10.89
CA GLU A 296 -15.78 30.11 -10.31
C GLU A 296 -16.16 31.54 -10.70
N THR A 297 -16.85 32.21 -9.78
CA THR A 297 -17.06 33.66 -9.76
C THR A 297 -15.71 34.41 -9.71
N PRO A 298 -15.62 35.61 -10.31
CA PRO A 298 -14.37 36.37 -10.38
C PRO A 298 -13.87 36.79 -9.00
N LEU A 299 -12.56 36.65 -8.78
CA LEU A 299 -11.83 37.01 -7.57
C LEU A 299 -12.07 38.49 -7.19
N SER A 300 -12.76 38.69 -6.07
CA SER A 300 -12.83 39.97 -5.35
C SER A 300 -11.44 40.37 -4.84
N LEU A 301 -11.05 41.62 -5.11
CA LEU A 301 -9.85 42.34 -4.64
C LEU A 301 -9.88 42.70 -3.13
N ILE A 302 -10.48 41.84 -2.31
CA ILE A 302 -10.37 41.89 -0.85
C ILE A 302 -9.56 40.65 -0.49
N PRO A 303 -8.43 40.75 0.24
CA PRO A 303 -7.68 39.56 0.63
C PRO A 303 -8.64 38.63 1.37
N PRO A 304 -8.96 37.45 0.82
CA PRO A 304 -9.91 36.58 1.47
C PRO A 304 -9.28 36.12 2.78
N LYS A 305 -10.07 36.15 3.86
CA LYS A 305 -9.81 35.32 5.02
C LYS A 305 -9.46 33.92 4.52
N LEU A 306 -8.29 33.42 4.91
CA LEU A 306 -7.74 32.11 4.57
C LEU A 306 -8.85 31.04 4.48
N ASP A 307 -9.09 30.57 3.26
CA ASP A 307 -10.03 29.51 2.94
C ASP A 307 -9.30 28.16 2.94
N TYR A 308 -9.52 27.37 3.99
CA TYR A 308 -8.89 26.08 4.28
C TYR A 308 -9.52 24.91 3.47
N THR A 309 -9.70 25.05 2.16
CA THR A 309 -10.42 24.05 1.33
C THR A 309 -9.58 23.36 0.24
N SER A 310 -8.27 23.64 0.16
CA SER A 310 -7.36 22.84 -0.67
C SER A 310 -6.72 21.70 0.13
N ILE A 311 -6.54 20.53 -0.50
CA ILE A 311 -6.06 19.25 0.07
C ILE A 311 -4.60 19.30 0.60
N ALA A 312 -4.06 20.50 0.80
CA ALA A 312 -2.80 20.77 1.48
C ALA A 312 -2.97 21.11 2.99
N ASP A 313 -4.19 21.36 3.49
CA ASP A 313 -4.44 21.74 4.90
C ASP A 313 -4.80 20.59 5.86
N ILE A 314 -4.50 19.34 5.49
CA ILE A 314 -4.29 18.25 6.46
C ILE A 314 -2.79 17.90 6.52
N ARG A 315 -1.93 18.89 6.31
CA ARG A 315 -0.70 18.97 7.10
C ARG A 315 -1.06 19.73 8.37
N ILE A 316 -1.48 18.97 9.39
CA ILE A 316 -1.55 19.45 10.76
C ILE A 316 -0.12 19.87 11.12
N HIS A 317 0.22 21.14 10.92
CA HIS A 317 1.39 21.73 11.52
C HIS A 317 1.19 21.69 13.03
N ASP A 318 1.82 20.67 13.63
CA ASP A 318 3.09 20.92 14.33
C ASP A 318 3.87 19.63 14.60
N HIS A 319 3.31 18.44 14.37
CA HIS A 319 4.08 17.18 14.37
C HIS A 319 3.37 16.09 13.54
N TYR A 320 4.14 15.26 12.84
CA TYR A 320 3.67 14.27 11.86
C TYR A 320 2.64 13.28 12.45
N TRP A 321 1.36 13.40 12.09
CA TRP A 321 0.35 12.38 12.38
C TRP A 321 0.39 11.29 11.31
N VAL A 322 0.54 10.03 11.73
CA VAL A 322 0.69 8.88 10.82
C VAL A 322 -0.49 7.91 10.99
N ASN A 323 -1.10 7.51 9.86
CA ASN A 323 -2.18 6.54 9.84
C ASN A 323 -1.68 5.13 10.23
N GLN A 324 -2.23 4.57 11.31
CA GLN A 324 -1.83 3.27 11.86
C GLN A 324 -2.12 2.09 10.91
N SER A 325 -3.15 2.19 10.07
CA SER A 325 -3.47 1.13 9.12
C SER A 325 -2.41 1.02 8.02
N ASP A 326 -1.83 2.15 7.61
CA ASP A 326 -0.73 2.19 6.66
C ASP A 326 0.56 1.66 7.29
N VAL A 327 0.86 2.06 8.53
CA VAL A 327 2.00 1.53 9.30
C VAL A 327 1.88 0.01 9.45
N LYS A 328 0.72 -0.51 9.87
CA LYS A 328 0.50 -1.96 10.04
C LYS A 328 0.63 -2.72 8.71
N ARG A 329 0.18 -2.13 7.60
CA ARG A 329 0.33 -2.72 6.26
C ARG A 329 1.80 -2.79 5.85
N LEU A 330 2.56 -1.73 6.09
CA LEU A 330 4.00 -1.69 5.85
C LEU A 330 4.74 -2.70 6.73
N GLU A 331 4.48 -2.70 8.04
CA GLU A 331 5.04 -3.65 8.99
C GLU A 331 4.78 -5.10 8.59
N LYS A 332 3.55 -5.44 8.18
CA LYS A 332 3.23 -6.79 7.73
C LYS A 332 4.05 -7.20 6.51
N GLY A 333 4.23 -6.31 5.53
CA GLY A 333 5.04 -6.57 4.34
C GLY A 333 6.52 -6.68 4.65
N LEU A 334 7.07 -5.80 5.47
CA LEU A 334 8.49 -5.85 5.84
C LEU A 334 8.81 -7.05 6.73
N ASN A 335 7.87 -7.49 7.56
CA ASN A 335 8.08 -8.62 8.46
C ASN A 335 8.13 -9.99 7.77
N THR A 336 7.76 -10.09 6.48
CA THR A 336 7.97 -11.33 5.70
C THR A 336 9.39 -11.46 5.16
N LEU A 337 10.20 -10.40 5.23
CA LEU A 337 11.58 -10.41 4.77
C LEU A 337 12.51 -11.12 5.78
N GLY A 338 13.62 -11.66 5.27
CA GLY A 338 14.74 -12.08 6.11
C GLY A 338 15.35 -10.90 6.87
N ASP A 339 15.99 -11.15 8.01
CA ASP A 339 16.36 -10.11 8.96
C ASP A 339 17.27 -9.01 8.38
N GLU A 340 18.31 -9.37 7.61
CA GLU A 340 19.16 -8.38 6.96
C GLU A 340 18.34 -7.46 6.03
N TRP A 341 17.53 -8.05 5.14
CA TRP A 341 16.68 -7.30 4.22
C TRP A 341 15.61 -6.45 4.93
N LYS A 342 15.06 -6.97 6.03
CA LYS A 342 14.11 -6.27 6.89
C LYS A 342 14.72 -5.03 7.50
N ILE A 343 15.95 -5.13 8.03
CA ILE A 343 16.71 -3.99 8.58
C ILE A 343 17.01 -2.97 7.49
N ARG A 344 17.49 -3.43 6.32
CA ARG A 344 17.79 -2.52 5.20
C ARG A 344 16.56 -1.74 4.75
N SER A 345 15.43 -2.44 4.61
CA SER A 345 14.16 -1.82 4.21
C SER A 345 13.60 -0.88 5.27
N PHE A 346 13.81 -1.17 6.56
CA PHE A 346 13.44 -0.28 7.66
C PHE A 346 14.21 1.05 7.58
N HIS A 347 15.52 1.01 7.33
CA HIS A 347 16.35 2.22 7.31
C HIS A 347 16.11 3.15 6.14
N GLN A 348 15.51 2.68 5.04
CA GLN A 348 15.06 3.55 3.94
C GLN A 348 14.06 4.62 4.41
N HIS A 349 13.42 4.40 5.57
CA HIS A 349 12.46 5.31 6.18
C HIS A 349 12.90 5.85 7.55
N ALA A 350 14.14 5.56 8.00
CA ALA A 350 14.66 6.04 9.27
C ALA A 350 15.47 7.34 9.12
N ASP A 351 15.71 8.03 10.22
CA ASP A 351 16.43 9.31 10.21
C ASP A 351 17.96 9.16 10.08
N SER A 352 18.50 7.96 10.30
CA SER A 352 19.94 7.72 10.26
C SER A 352 20.47 7.61 8.83
N GLU A 353 21.50 8.41 8.49
CA GLU A 353 22.17 8.39 7.18
C GLU A 353 22.97 7.12 6.93
N THR A 354 23.45 6.48 8.00
CA THR A 354 24.13 5.18 7.95
C THR A 354 23.64 4.25 9.04
N TYR A 355 23.78 2.95 8.82
CA TYR A 355 23.54 1.92 9.83
C TYR A 355 24.47 0.73 9.61
N VAL A 356 24.64 -0.08 10.65
CA VAL A 356 25.58 -1.20 10.66
C VAL A 356 24.83 -2.51 10.89
N ILE A 357 25.14 -3.54 10.10
CA ILE A 357 24.67 -4.90 10.31
C ILE A 357 25.89 -5.79 10.55
N PHE A 358 25.90 -6.47 11.70
CA PHE A 358 26.85 -7.51 12.01
C PHE A 358 26.24 -8.88 11.70
N ASP A 359 26.72 -9.49 10.63
CA ASP A 359 26.37 -10.83 10.18
C ASP A 359 27.28 -11.86 10.84
N LYS A 360 26.82 -12.40 11.98
CA LYS A 360 27.59 -13.38 12.77
C LYS A 360 27.87 -14.67 12.01
N LYS A 361 26.98 -15.08 11.11
CA LYS A 361 27.13 -16.35 10.37
C LYS A 361 28.33 -16.31 9.44
N ASN A 362 28.55 -15.17 8.79
CA ASN A 362 29.63 -14.98 7.85
C ASN A 362 30.83 -14.23 8.45
N SER A 363 30.77 -13.86 9.74
CA SER A 363 31.75 -13.02 10.41
C SER A 363 32.01 -11.70 9.68
N LEU A 364 30.95 -11.03 9.20
CA LEU A 364 31.05 -9.78 8.44
C LEU A 364 30.38 -8.61 9.16
N LEU A 365 31.09 -7.49 9.27
CA LEU A 365 30.51 -6.20 9.62
C LEU A 365 30.21 -5.41 8.34
N LYS A 366 28.93 -5.14 8.08
CA LYS A 366 28.45 -4.46 6.89
C LYS A 366 27.93 -3.07 7.27
N ILE A 367 28.48 -2.02 6.69
CA ILE A 367 27.99 -0.64 6.85
C ILE A 367 27.17 -0.29 5.62
N TYR A 368 25.98 0.27 5.82
CA TYR A 368 25.08 0.67 4.75
C TYR A 368 24.76 2.17 4.85
N TYR A 369 24.48 2.77 3.70
CA TYR A 369 23.79 4.05 3.61
C TYR A 369 22.29 3.86 3.84
N LYS A 370 21.59 4.94 4.20
CA LYS A 370 20.13 5.00 4.39
C LYS A 370 19.31 4.36 3.27
N ASN A 371 19.73 4.53 2.02
CA ASN A 371 19.06 3.94 0.85
C ASN A 371 19.22 2.41 0.73
N GLY A 372 20.02 1.78 1.59
CA GLY A 372 20.28 0.35 1.61
C GLY A 372 21.47 -0.09 0.77
N ARG A 373 22.23 0.84 0.18
CA ARG A 373 23.49 0.55 -0.53
C ARG A 373 24.60 0.22 0.47
N LEU A 374 25.32 -0.86 0.21
CA LEU A 374 26.49 -1.24 1.00
C LEU A 374 27.59 -0.18 0.82
N LYS A 375 28.04 0.40 1.94
CA LYS A 375 29.17 1.34 2.02
C LYS A 375 30.49 0.61 2.17
N SER A 376 30.56 -0.35 3.09
CA SER A 376 31.74 -1.19 3.30
C SER A 376 31.35 -2.51 3.95
N SER A 377 32.21 -3.52 3.79
CA SER A 377 32.09 -4.83 4.43
C SER A 377 33.47 -5.25 4.94
N THR A 378 33.58 -5.58 6.22
CA THR A 378 34.85 -5.91 6.87
C THR A 378 34.74 -7.27 7.57
N PRO A 379 35.63 -8.23 7.28
CA PRO A 379 35.67 -9.50 8.01
C PRO A 379 36.11 -9.28 9.46
N LEU A 380 35.52 -10.05 10.37
CA LEU A 380 35.78 -10.00 11.81
C LEU A 380 36.35 -11.33 12.31
N ASP A 381 37.26 -11.27 13.28
CA ASP A 381 37.72 -12.45 14.03
C ASP A 381 36.86 -12.64 15.27
N LEU A 382 35.88 -13.55 15.18
CA LEU A 382 34.89 -13.82 16.23
C LEU A 382 35.36 -14.95 17.14
N LYS A 383 36.37 -14.72 17.98
CA LYS A 383 36.86 -15.70 18.97
C LYS A 383 35.79 -16.06 20.01
N GLY A 384 34.83 -16.92 19.66
CA GLY A 384 33.77 -17.40 20.55
C GLY A 384 32.53 -16.50 20.68
N MET A 385 32.46 -15.35 19.98
CA MET A 385 31.33 -14.41 20.01
C MET A 385 30.19 -14.78 19.03
N LEU A 386 29.80 -16.06 19.00
CA LEU A 386 28.81 -16.55 18.03
C LEU A 386 27.40 -16.71 18.62
N GLY A 387 27.26 -16.90 19.92
CA GLY A 387 25.96 -17.06 20.60
C GLY A 387 25.04 -15.84 20.52
N ASP A 388 23.74 -16.09 20.65
CA ASP A 388 22.73 -15.03 20.67
C ASP A 388 22.61 -14.38 22.06
N GLU A 389 23.08 -15.07 23.10
CA GLU A 389 23.09 -14.60 24.48
C GLU A 389 23.98 -13.36 24.62
N LYS A 390 23.64 -12.46 25.56
CA LYS A 390 24.38 -11.22 25.86
C LYS A 390 25.88 -11.45 26.00
N GLN A 391 26.24 -12.50 26.73
CA GLN A 391 27.63 -12.84 27.06
C GLN A 391 28.36 -13.58 25.93
N ARG A 392 27.67 -13.97 24.85
CA ARG A 392 28.22 -14.79 23.76
C ARG A 392 28.16 -14.10 22.40
N GLY A 393 28.13 -12.77 22.38
CA GLY A 393 28.07 -11.99 21.14
C GLY A 393 26.79 -11.16 21.05
N GLY A 394 25.69 -11.63 21.63
CA GLY A 394 24.47 -10.85 21.87
C GLY A 394 23.78 -10.37 20.60
N ALA A 395 22.85 -11.15 20.06
CA ALA A 395 22.01 -10.66 18.96
C ALA A 395 21.05 -9.56 19.46
N GLY A 396 20.72 -8.60 18.60
CA GLY A 396 19.77 -7.53 18.95
C GLY A 396 20.02 -6.17 18.33
N ASN A 397 19.25 -5.19 18.80
CA ASN A 397 19.38 -3.78 18.44
C ASN A 397 20.37 -3.09 19.38
N TYR A 398 21.32 -2.36 18.81
CA TYR A 398 22.31 -1.56 19.50
C TYR A 398 22.50 -0.22 18.82
N PHE A 399 23.26 0.65 19.48
CA PHE A 399 23.78 1.89 18.92
C PHE A 399 25.28 1.95 19.16
N VAL A 400 26.01 2.57 18.24
CA VAL A 400 27.41 2.92 18.45
C VAL A 400 27.48 3.92 19.61
N HIS A 401 28.16 3.55 20.69
CA HIS A 401 28.36 4.44 21.83
C HIS A 401 29.59 5.31 21.61
N SER A 402 30.74 4.68 21.40
CA SER A 402 32.03 5.34 21.22
C SER A 402 33.04 4.40 20.57
N TYR A 403 34.09 4.95 19.99
CA TYR A 403 35.25 4.20 19.52
C TYR A 403 36.51 4.72 20.20
N ARG A 404 37.21 3.88 20.98
CA ARG A 404 38.37 4.29 21.80
C ARG A 404 39.43 3.18 21.77
N ASN A 405 40.70 3.56 21.58
CA ASN A 405 41.84 2.64 21.61
C ASN A 405 41.69 1.40 20.71
N GLY A 406 41.11 1.59 19.52
CA GLY A 406 40.89 0.49 18.57
C GLY A 406 39.65 -0.38 18.86
N VAL A 407 38.90 -0.10 19.93
CA VAL A 407 37.73 -0.88 20.36
C VAL A 407 36.44 -0.09 20.12
N LEU A 408 35.48 -0.74 19.46
CA LEU A 408 34.12 -0.23 19.29
C LEU A 408 33.29 -0.57 20.53
N TYR A 409 32.69 0.44 21.17
CA TYR A 409 31.73 0.26 22.24
C TYR A 409 30.32 0.44 21.70
N ILE A 410 29.45 -0.51 22.03
CA ILE A 410 28.04 -0.51 21.62
C ILE A 410 27.15 -0.45 22.85
N GLN A 411 26.01 0.22 22.73
CA GLN A 411 25.02 0.37 23.78
C GLN A 411 23.71 -0.31 23.38
N ASP A 412 23.14 -1.14 24.26
CA ASP A 412 21.82 -1.73 24.05
C ASP A 412 20.67 -0.74 24.34
N GLU A 413 19.42 -1.10 24.04
CA GLU A 413 18.26 -0.24 24.30
C GLU A 413 17.98 0.02 25.81
N ARG A 414 18.68 -0.68 26.72
CA ARG A 414 18.56 -0.49 28.17
C ARG A 414 19.63 0.45 28.71
N GLY A 415 20.60 0.83 27.87
CA GLY A 415 21.69 1.72 28.23
C GLY A 415 22.97 0.99 28.60
N GLU A 416 22.99 -0.35 28.57
CA GLU A 416 24.16 -1.15 28.91
C GLU A 416 25.20 -1.05 27.80
N VAL A 417 26.41 -0.62 28.15
CA VAL A 417 27.53 -0.44 27.22
C VAL A 417 28.47 -1.63 27.33
N ARG A 418 28.91 -2.17 26.19
CA ARG A 418 29.90 -3.24 26.13
C ARG A 418 30.87 -3.07 24.95
N PRO A 419 32.11 -3.57 25.06
CA PRO A 419 33.01 -3.63 23.93
C PRO A 419 32.52 -4.66 22.90
N LEU A 420 32.74 -4.36 21.63
CA LEU A 420 32.64 -5.29 20.52
C LEU A 420 34.07 -5.58 20.04
N GLU A 421 34.68 -6.60 20.65
CA GLU A 421 36.07 -6.98 20.40
C GLU A 421 36.29 -7.48 18.96
N GLY A 422 37.50 -7.30 18.45
CA GLY A 422 37.86 -7.70 17.07
C GLY A 422 37.30 -6.79 15.97
N VAL A 423 36.65 -5.68 16.34
CA VAL A 423 36.01 -4.77 15.38
C VAL A 423 36.76 -3.45 15.27
N ASN A 424 37.52 -3.28 14.18
CA ASN A 424 38.26 -2.07 13.86
C ASN A 424 37.54 -1.25 12.76
N VAL A 425 36.59 -0.40 13.16
CA VAL A 425 35.89 0.53 12.24
C VAL A 425 36.08 1.96 12.73
N LYS A 426 36.85 2.74 11.97
CA LYS A 426 36.99 4.18 12.18
C LYS A 426 35.85 4.93 11.50
N GLY A 427 35.43 6.05 12.08
CA GLY A 427 34.49 6.99 11.45
C GLY A 427 33.01 6.60 11.53
N LEU A 428 32.60 5.81 12.53
CA LEU A 428 31.19 5.63 12.88
C LEU A 428 30.79 6.67 13.93
N ASP A 429 29.76 7.45 13.63
CA ASP A 429 29.25 8.46 14.56
C ASP A 429 28.58 7.79 15.77
N ALA A 430 28.69 8.43 16.93
CA ALA A 430 27.91 8.03 18.09
C ALA A 430 26.41 8.05 17.75
N LYS A 431 25.66 7.11 18.32
CA LYS A 431 24.24 6.83 18.05
C LYS A 431 23.94 6.19 16.69
N THR A 432 24.95 5.87 15.86
CA THR A 432 24.72 5.08 14.64
C THR A 432 24.03 3.76 14.98
N PRO A 433 22.86 3.43 14.39
CA PRO A 433 22.18 2.17 14.62
C PRO A 433 23.04 0.98 14.22
N LEU A 434 23.12 -0.03 15.08
CA LEU A 434 23.88 -1.26 14.87
C LEU A 434 23.01 -2.47 15.20
N TYR A 435 22.94 -3.42 14.27
CA TYR A 435 22.13 -4.63 14.40
C TYR A 435 23.03 -5.84 14.38
N ILE A 436 22.93 -6.71 15.39
CA ILE A 436 23.65 -7.99 15.41
C ILE A 436 22.66 -9.09 15.04
N LEU A 437 22.87 -9.72 13.87
CA LEU A 437 21.98 -10.76 13.35
C LEU A 437 22.04 -12.02 14.22
N PRO A 438 20.90 -12.67 14.50
CA PRO A 438 20.89 -13.92 15.25
C PRO A 438 21.46 -15.10 14.45
N LEU A 439 21.99 -16.09 15.16
CA LEU A 439 22.31 -17.41 14.57
C LEU A 439 21.12 -18.38 14.67
N GLY A 440 20.39 -18.33 15.79
CA GLY A 440 19.25 -19.22 16.03
C GLY A 440 18.01 -18.82 15.21
N LYS A 441 17.31 -19.81 14.65
CA LYS A 441 16.05 -19.60 13.90
C LYS A 441 14.89 -19.10 14.78
N ASP A 442 15.01 -19.26 16.09
CA ASP A 442 14.00 -18.82 17.04
C ASP A 442 14.08 -17.33 17.33
N HIS A 443 15.20 -16.70 17.03
CA HIS A 443 15.45 -15.28 17.25
C HIS A 443 15.35 -14.55 15.92
N HIS A 444 14.65 -13.41 15.90
CA HIS A 444 14.50 -12.63 14.68
C HIS A 444 14.17 -11.18 14.98
N PHE A 445 14.38 -10.33 13.98
CA PHE A 445 13.92 -8.96 14.02
C PHE A 445 12.46 -8.88 13.56
N LYS A 446 11.68 -8.00 14.19
CA LYS A 446 10.29 -7.71 13.84
C LYS A 446 10.06 -6.20 13.94
N ILE A 447 9.50 -5.60 12.91
CA ILE A 447 9.10 -4.20 12.93
C ILE A 447 7.71 -4.13 13.59
N LYS A 448 7.57 -3.29 14.62
CA LYS A 448 6.32 -3.10 15.35
C LYS A 448 6.24 -1.69 15.92
N GLY A 449 5.11 -1.01 15.75
CA GLY A 449 4.93 0.38 16.17
C GLY A 449 5.87 1.36 15.47
N GLY A 450 6.32 1.05 14.25
CA GLY A 450 7.30 1.82 13.50
C GLY A 450 8.73 1.73 14.03
N LYS A 451 9.04 0.74 14.89
CA LYS A 451 10.38 0.51 15.43
C LYS A 451 10.84 -0.91 15.11
N MET A 452 12.14 -1.08 14.93
CA MET A 452 12.74 -2.41 14.86
C MET A 452 12.77 -3.02 16.27
N HIS A 453 12.31 -4.25 16.43
CA HIS A 453 12.39 -5.00 17.68
C HIS A 453 13.11 -6.32 17.47
N PHE A 454 14.05 -6.65 18.35
CA PHE A 454 14.60 -7.99 18.44
C PHE A 454 13.76 -8.86 19.37
N THR A 455 13.23 -9.99 18.86
CA THR A 455 12.27 -10.85 19.55
C THR A 455 12.56 -12.34 19.32
N VAL A 456 11.89 -13.20 20.10
CA VAL A 456 12.06 -14.66 20.01
C VAL A 456 10.74 -15.42 19.87
N LYS A 457 10.85 -16.62 19.33
CA LYS A 457 9.87 -17.70 19.50
C LYS A 457 10.19 -18.40 20.82
N GLY A 458 9.48 -18.09 21.89
CA GLY A 458 9.75 -18.69 23.21
C GLY A 458 8.99 -18.06 24.37
N LYS A 459 9.07 -18.67 25.56
CA LYS A 459 8.38 -18.19 26.77
C LYS A 459 9.22 -17.12 27.47
N LYS A 460 8.56 -16.20 28.19
CA LYS A 460 9.21 -15.11 28.95
C LYS A 460 10.39 -15.50 29.87
N PRO A 461 10.40 -16.65 30.57
CA PRO A 461 11.50 -17.00 31.47
C PRO A 461 12.84 -17.11 30.73
N ASP A 462 12.79 -17.45 29.44
CA ASP A 462 13.97 -17.66 28.60
C ASP A 462 14.62 -16.33 28.18
N TYR A 463 14.11 -15.18 28.65
CA TYR A 463 14.48 -13.87 28.12
C TYR A 463 15.64 -13.18 28.84
N ALA A 464 15.98 -13.62 30.05
CA ALA A 464 17.05 -13.01 30.84
C ALA A 464 18.42 -12.98 30.14
N PRO A 465 18.87 -14.05 29.43
CA PRO A 465 20.20 -14.07 28.85
C PRO A 465 20.32 -13.36 27.50
N TYR A 466 19.28 -12.67 27.00
CA TYR A 466 19.26 -12.05 25.66
C TYR A 466 18.99 -10.55 25.66
N ASN A 467 19.41 -9.85 24.60
CA ASN A 467 19.25 -8.40 24.42
C ASN A 467 17.95 -8.03 23.68
N PHE A 468 16.81 -8.44 24.25
CA PHE A 468 15.51 -8.09 23.66
C PHE A 468 15.18 -6.61 23.84
N SER A 469 14.56 -6.08 22.79
CA SER A 469 14.09 -4.71 22.74
C SER A 469 13.15 -4.38 23.90
N LYS A 470 13.30 -3.18 24.43
CA LYS A 470 12.44 -2.68 25.49
C LYS A 470 11.01 -2.52 24.94
N LYS A 471 10.02 -2.80 25.79
CA LYS A 471 8.63 -2.45 25.46
C LYS A 471 8.53 -0.93 25.33
N ASP A 472 7.97 -0.46 24.23
CA ASP A 472 7.72 0.97 24.05
C ASP A 472 6.81 1.47 25.19
N SER A 473 7.35 2.40 25.97
CA SER A 473 6.71 2.95 27.17
C SER A 473 6.22 4.37 26.97
N ALA A 474 6.68 5.04 25.90
CA ALA A 474 6.23 6.37 25.55
C ALA A 474 4.79 6.28 25.02
N VAL A 475 3.85 6.97 25.65
CA VAL A 475 2.47 7.00 25.17
C VAL A 475 2.36 8.02 24.04
N LYS A 476 2.10 7.54 22.82
CA LYS A 476 1.87 8.41 21.66
C LYS A 476 0.44 8.95 21.68
N LYS A 477 0.27 10.24 21.37
CA LYS A 477 -1.07 10.83 21.20
C LYS A 477 -1.78 10.16 20.02
N VAL A 478 -3.10 10.00 20.12
CA VAL A 478 -3.94 9.42 19.07
C VAL A 478 -5.04 10.37 18.65
N ARG A 479 -5.47 10.21 17.40
CA ARG A 479 -6.66 10.85 16.86
C ARG A 479 -7.39 9.84 15.99
N SER A 480 -8.64 9.58 16.33
CA SER A 480 -9.54 8.72 15.60
C SER A 480 -10.39 9.57 14.64
N VAL A 481 -10.51 9.13 13.39
CA VAL A 481 -11.30 9.79 12.35
C VAL A 481 -12.31 8.79 11.81
N ILE A 482 -13.59 9.09 11.96
CA ILE A 482 -14.67 8.27 11.40
C ILE A 482 -14.84 8.67 9.94
N THR A 483 -14.41 7.82 9.01
CA THR A 483 -14.39 8.13 7.57
C THR A 483 -15.73 7.90 6.88
N ASN A 484 -16.57 6.99 7.40
CA ASN A 484 -17.90 6.75 6.86
C ASN A 484 -18.92 7.70 7.49
N ARG A 485 -19.54 8.55 6.68
CA ARG A 485 -20.55 9.54 7.10
C ARG A 485 -21.72 8.93 7.87
N ASN A 486 -22.15 7.71 7.51
CA ASN A 486 -23.25 7.04 8.21
C ASN A 486 -22.89 6.60 9.63
N TYR A 487 -21.59 6.56 9.97
CA TYR A 487 -21.11 6.19 11.30
C TYR A 487 -20.80 7.43 12.16
N GLN A 488 -20.83 8.64 11.58
CA GLN A 488 -20.54 9.92 12.26
C GLN A 488 -21.73 10.42 13.10
N THR A 489 -22.30 9.57 13.94
CA THR A 489 -23.37 9.97 14.87
C THR A 489 -22.79 10.75 16.04
N LYS A 490 -23.60 11.57 16.72
CA LYS A 490 -23.19 12.27 17.95
C LYS A 490 -22.63 11.30 18.99
N THR A 491 -23.25 10.13 19.13
CA THR A 491 -22.80 9.05 20.01
C THR A 491 -21.41 8.55 19.63
N ALA A 492 -21.16 8.21 18.35
CA ALA A 492 -19.86 7.69 17.91
C ALA A 492 -18.73 8.71 18.02
N VAL A 493 -18.98 9.97 17.63
CA VAL A 493 -17.99 11.04 17.75
C VAL A 493 -17.63 11.28 19.22
N THR A 494 -18.64 11.34 20.11
CA THR A 494 -18.42 11.51 21.56
C THR A 494 -17.67 10.32 22.16
N PHE A 495 -18.06 9.10 21.78
CA PHE A 495 -17.45 7.86 22.25
C PHE A 495 -15.97 7.78 21.85
N MET A 496 -15.65 7.98 20.56
CA MET A 496 -14.26 7.93 20.08
C MET A 496 -13.42 9.09 20.60
N GLY A 497 -13.99 10.29 20.72
CA GLY A 497 -13.29 11.43 21.32
C GLY A 497 -12.89 11.18 22.78
N GLU A 498 -13.74 10.52 23.57
CA GLU A 498 -13.38 10.14 24.94
C GLU A 498 -12.32 9.04 24.99
N ILE A 499 -12.37 8.06 24.07
CA ILE A 499 -11.29 7.06 23.91
C ILE A 499 -9.97 7.79 23.63
N ASP A 500 -9.89 8.65 22.62
CA ASP A 500 -8.64 9.34 22.28
C ASP A 500 -8.10 10.16 23.46
N LYS A 501 -8.99 10.91 24.11
CA LYS A 501 -8.66 11.75 25.28
C LYS A 501 -8.07 10.94 26.44
N ARG A 502 -8.53 9.72 26.67
CA ARG A 502 -8.15 8.89 27.84
C ARG A 502 -7.02 7.91 27.58
N LYS A 503 -6.39 7.91 26.39
CA LYS A 503 -5.33 6.95 26.03
C LYS A 503 -4.25 6.78 27.09
N LYS A 504 -3.62 7.88 27.54
CA LYS A 504 -2.54 7.85 28.55
C LYS A 504 -2.98 7.20 29.86
N GLU A 505 -4.18 7.54 30.32
CA GLU A 505 -4.73 7.04 31.57
C GLU A 505 -5.07 5.54 31.50
N LEU A 506 -5.68 5.10 30.41
CA LEU A 506 -6.07 3.71 30.20
C LEU A 506 -4.84 2.81 29.95
N ILE A 507 -3.85 3.29 29.17
CA ILE A 507 -2.58 2.60 29.00
C ILE A 507 -1.90 2.36 30.35
N LYS A 508 -1.80 3.40 31.19
CA LYS A 508 -1.19 3.27 32.53
C LYS A 508 -1.99 2.31 33.42
N MET A 509 -3.31 2.43 33.46
CA MET A 509 -4.18 1.63 34.33
C MET A 509 -4.15 0.12 34.03
N TYR A 510 -4.02 -0.23 32.75
CA TYR A 510 -4.08 -1.60 32.26
C TYR A 510 -2.75 -2.13 31.71
N SER A 511 -1.66 -1.36 31.87
CA SER A 511 -0.31 -1.71 31.39
C SER A 511 -0.26 -2.05 29.89
N LEU A 512 -1.07 -1.38 29.07
CA LEU A 512 -1.17 -1.61 27.63
C LEU A 512 0.02 -0.99 26.88
N THR A 513 0.34 -1.53 25.71
CA THR A 513 1.17 -0.84 24.70
C THR A 513 0.31 0.14 23.88
N ASN A 514 0.94 1.07 23.16
CA ASN A 514 0.23 1.87 22.15
C ASN A 514 -0.51 0.98 21.13
N HIS A 515 0.15 -0.06 20.64
CA HIS A 515 -0.44 -0.99 19.69
C HIS A 515 -1.69 -1.70 20.26
N GLU A 516 -1.59 -2.27 21.46
CA GLU A 516 -2.74 -2.90 22.12
C GLU A 516 -3.87 -1.91 22.31
N TYR A 517 -3.58 -0.69 22.77
CA TYR A 517 -4.59 0.35 22.90
C TYR A 517 -5.32 0.64 21.59
N ASN A 518 -4.57 0.83 20.49
CA ASN A 518 -5.13 1.16 19.20
C ASN A 518 -5.99 0.00 18.65
N GLU A 519 -5.55 -1.24 18.78
CA GLU A 519 -6.35 -2.41 18.36
C GLU A 519 -7.64 -2.55 19.19
N LEU A 520 -7.56 -2.32 20.52
CA LEU A 520 -8.74 -2.31 21.38
C LEU A 520 -9.70 -1.16 21.04
N SER A 521 -9.20 0.02 20.68
CA SER A 521 -10.02 1.17 20.28
C SER A 521 -10.82 0.88 18.99
N LYS A 522 -10.17 0.24 18.00
CA LYS A 522 -10.84 -0.20 16.77
C LYS A 522 -11.91 -1.24 17.09
N LEU A 523 -11.59 -2.22 17.95
CA LEU A 523 -12.56 -3.23 18.38
C LEU A 523 -13.76 -2.60 19.12
N ALA A 524 -13.52 -1.62 20.00
CA ALA A 524 -14.57 -0.88 20.69
C ALA A 524 -15.50 -0.14 19.72
N PHE A 525 -14.95 0.50 18.69
CA PHE A 525 -15.73 1.14 17.63
C PHE A 525 -16.58 0.15 16.83
N GLY A 526 -16.01 -1.00 16.46
CA GLY A 526 -16.75 -2.04 15.77
C GLY A 526 -17.87 -2.64 16.62
N ILE A 527 -17.65 -2.80 17.93
CA ILE A 527 -18.70 -3.21 18.89
C ILE A 527 -19.80 -2.15 18.97
N LEU A 528 -19.45 -0.87 19.05
CA LEU A 528 -20.43 0.23 19.06
C LEU A 528 -21.32 0.22 17.80
N GLY A 529 -20.72 0.03 16.62
CA GLY A 529 -21.46 -0.11 15.37
C GLY A 529 -22.37 -1.34 15.37
N ASN A 530 -21.89 -2.46 15.90
CA ASN A 530 -22.65 -3.70 15.88
C ASN A 530 -23.83 -3.72 16.86
N GLU A 531 -23.66 -3.17 18.06
CA GLU A 531 -24.63 -3.29 19.15
C GLU A 531 -25.76 -2.25 19.05
N SER A 532 -25.44 -1.04 18.59
CA SER A 532 -26.40 0.06 18.55
C SER A 532 -26.49 0.80 17.22
N GLN A 533 -25.78 0.34 16.18
CA GLN A 533 -25.60 1.13 14.95
C GLN A 533 -25.16 2.56 15.28
N PHE A 534 -24.13 2.66 16.14
CA PHE A 534 -23.61 3.94 16.60
C PHE A 534 -24.65 4.78 17.35
N GLY A 535 -25.54 4.15 18.13
CA GLY A 535 -26.61 4.80 18.88
C GLY A 535 -27.92 5.05 18.11
N ASN A 536 -28.01 4.69 16.84
CA ASN A 536 -29.19 4.98 16.00
C ASN A 536 -30.17 3.80 15.86
N SER A 537 -29.85 2.60 16.36
CA SER A 537 -30.73 1.45 16.13
C SER A 537 -32.03 1.58 16.94
N LYS A 538 -33.18 1.41 16.27
CA LYS A 538 -34.50 1.41 16.93
C LYS A 538 -34.58 0.36 18.04
N LYS A 539 -33.94 -0.80 17.82
CA LYS A 539 -33.84 -1.89 18.81
C LYS A 539 -33.08 -1.46 20.07
N TYR A 540 -32.05 -0.64 19.93
CA TYR A 540 -31.31 -0.08 21.07
C TYR A 540 -32.21 0.89 21.86
N TRP A 541 -32.87 1.82 21.18
CA TRP A 541 -33.79 2.77 21.82
C TRP A 541 -34.92 2.07 22.57
N LEU A 542 -35.54 1.05 21.98
CA LEU A 542 -36.59 0.27 22.64
C LEU A 542 -36.10 -0.42 23.91
N LYS A 543 -34.88 -0.98 23.88
CA LYS A 543 -34.28 -1.65 25.05
C LYS A 543 -33.96 -0.68 26.19
N GLU A 544 -33.52 0.52 25.89
CA GLU A 544 -33.21 1.52 26.92
C GLU A 544 -34.48 2.20 27.44
N ALA A 545 -35.48 2.46 26.60
CA ALA A 545 -36.74 3.08 26.99
C ALA A 545 -37.60 2.19 27.91
N VAL A 546 -37.58 0.87 27.74
CA VAL A 546 -38.43 -0.05 28.52
C VAL A 546 -37.62 -1.22 29.10
N PRO A 547 -36.76 -1.00 30.11
CA PRO A 547 -35.85 -2.02 30.60
C PRO A 547 -36.55 -3.18 31.33
N PHE A 548 -37.70 -2.89 31.93
CA PHE A 548 -38.51 -3.84 32.68
C PHE A 548 -39.15 -4.90 31.77
N VAL A 549 -39.62 -4.51 30.58
CA VAL A 549 -40.18 -5.46 29.60
C VAL A 549 -39.12 -6.47 29.15
N VAL A 550 -37.86 -6.04 29.02
CA VAL A 550 -36.74 -6.93 28.68
C VAL A 550 -36.41 -7.91 29.82
N SER A 551 -36.54 -7.50 31.09
CA SER A 551 -36.30 -8.41 32.23
C SER A 551 -37.42 -9.43 32.41
N ILE A 552 -38.68 -9.02 32.18
CA ILE A 552 -39.83 -9.95 32.16
C ILE A 552 -39.66 -10.98 31.04
N ALA A 553 -39.37 -10.56 29.82
CA ALA A 553 -39.23 -11.45 28.68
C ALA A 553 -38.09 -12.49 28.84
N LYS A 554 -37.10 -12.20 29.69
CA LYS A 554 -36.00 -13.11 30.02
C LYS A 554 -36.26 -13.98 31.26
N GLY A 555 -37.45 -13.91 31.87
CA GLY A 555 -37.79 -14.69 33.06
C GLY A 555 -37.14 -14.19 34.37
N ASN A 556 -36.49 -13.02 34.37
CA ASN A 556 -35.75 -12.49 35.53
C ASN A 556 -36.60 -11.58 36.44
N ARG A 557 -37.93 -11.61 36.31
CA ARG A 557 -38.87 -10.71 37.01
C ARG A 557 -38.46 -9.23 36.85
N PHE A 558 -38.47 -8.44 37.94
CA PHE A 558 -38.08 -7.03 37.96
C PHE A 558 -36.56 -6.78 38.04
N ASN A 559 -35.73 -7.84 38.08
CA ASN A 559 -34.29 -7.68 38.28
C ASN A 559 -33.56 -7.40 36.95
N THR A 560 -33.16 -6.14 36.73
CA THR A 560 -32.43 -5.68 35.52
C THR A 560 -30.89 -5.72 35.69
N SER A 561 -30.38 -6.19 36.83
CA SER A 561 -28.95 -6.19 37.17
C SER A 561 -28.09 -7.10 36.28
N SER A 562 -28.70 -8.01 35.51
CA SER A 562 -28.01 -8.88 34.54
C SER A 562 -28.10 -8.40 33.08
N ASN A 563 -28.92 -7.39 32.77
CA ASN A 563 -29.13 -6.92 31.39
C ASN A 563 -27.92 -6.14 30.84
N SER A 564 -27.61 -6.26 29.55
CA SER A 564 -26.67 -5.37 28.89
C SER A 564 -27.18 -3.92 28.86
N ARG A 565 -26.30 -2.92 28.97
CA ARG A 565 -26.66 -1.49 28.97
C ARG A 565 -25.76 -0.64 28.08
N GLY A 566 -26.30 0.49 27.61
CA GLY A 566 -25.56 1.50 26.88
C GLY A 566 -25.35 1.16 25.41
N PRO A 567 -24.73 2.06 24.63
CA PRO A 567 -24.62 1.92 23.18
C PRO A 567 -23.69 0.77 22.75
N THR A 568 -22.85 0.27 23.64
CA THR A 568 -22.07 -0.96 23.41
C THR A 568 -22.69 -2.18 24.07
N GLN A 569 -23.77 -2.07 24.84
CA GLN A 569 -24.44 -3.22 25.48
C GLN A 569 -23.52 -4.03 26.44
N ILE A 570 -22.74 -3.34 27.28
CA ILE A 570 -21.86 -4.00 28.27
C ILE A 570 -22.69 -4.56 29.43
N LYS A 571 -22.31 -5.76 29.91
CA LYS A 571 -22.95 -6.43 31.05
C LYS A 571 -22.35 -6.03 32.40
N THR A 572 -21.02 -5.94 32.46
CA THR A 572 -20.27 -5.71 33.70
C THR A 572 -19.29 -4.56 33.51
N VAL A 573 -19.36 -3.55 34.38
CA VAL A 573 -18.39 -2.45 34.39
C VAL A 573 -17.12 -2.90 35.12
N PRO A 574 -15.93 -2.79 34.50
CA PRO A 574 -14.67 -3.12 35.16
C PRO A 574 -14.47 -2.33 36.45
N ARG A 575 -14.05 -2.98 37.55
CA ARG A 575 -13.91 -2.33 38.87
C ARG A 575 -12.97 -1.11 38.84
N LYS A 576 -11.87 -1.20 38.09
CA LYS A 576 -10.92 -0.10 37.93
C LYS A 576 -11.55 1.11 37.22
N ILE A 577 -12.39 0.88 36.22
CA ILE A 577 -13.14 1.94 35.52
C ILE A 577 -14.22 2.53 36.42
N ALA A 578 -15.01 1.69 37.09
CA ALA A 578 -16.06 2.14 37.99
C ALA A 578 -15.52 3.09 39.07
N ARG A 579 -14.42 2.68 39.73
CA ARG A 579 -13.76 3.49 40.76
C ARG A 579 -13.19 4.79 40.22
N LYS A 580 -12.49 4.76 39.08
CA LYS A 580 -11.79 5.94 38.57
C LYS A 580 -12.71 6.97 37.94
N TYR A 581 -13.72 6.51 37.19
CA TYR A 581 -14.55 7.38 36.36
C TYR A 581 -16.00 7.50 36.86
N GLY A 582 -16.33 6.92 38.01
CA GLY A 582 -17.70 6.92 38.55
C GLY A 582 -18.70 6.27 37.59
N VAL A 583 -18.25 5.25 36.83
CA VAL A 583 -19.10 4.55 35.87
C VAL A 583 -19.88 3.49 36.63
N THR A 584 -21.20 3.56 36.53
CA THR A 584 -22.12 2.58 37.06
C THR A 584 -22.87 1.95 35.90
N LYS A 585 -23.59 0.86 36.17
CA LYS A 585 -24.41 0.25 35.12
C LYS A 585 -25.54 1.16 34.63
N SER A 586 -26.06 2.02 35.51
CA SER A 586 -27.18 2.92 35.21
C SER A 586 -26.80 4.11 34.34
N ASN A 587 -25.53 4.52 34.29
CA ASN A 587 -25.08 5.67 33.50
C ASN A 587 -24.35 5.29 32.20
N LEU A 588 -24.46 4.03 31.76
CA LEU A 588 -23.83 3.56 30.51
C LEU A 588 -24.50 4.08 29.23
N GLU A 589 -25.64 4.76 29.34
CA GLU A 589 -26.24 5.49 28.22
C GLU A 589 -25.42 6.71 27.78
N ASP A 590 -24.62 7.30 28.68
CA ASP A 590 -23.65 8.34 28.34
C ASP A 590 -22.52 7.73 27.48
N PRO A 591 -22.34 8.17 26.22
CA PRO A 591 -21.31 7.64 25.33
C PRO A 591 -19.89 7.75 25.91
N LYS A 592 -19.60 8.74 26.76
CA LYS A 592 -18.29 8.90 27.41
C LYS A 592 -18.05 7.80 28.46
N LYS A 593 -19.07 7.52 29.28
CA LYS A 593 -19.02 6.44 30.30
C LYS A 593 -18.95 5.08 29.63
N ALA A 594 -19.74 4.88 28.58
CA ALA A 594 -19.68 3.69 27.75
C ALA A 594 -18.27 3.48 27.17
N ALA A 595 -17.66 4.51 26.57
CA ALA A 595 -16.32 4.45 25.98
C ALA A 595 -15.26 3.89 26.94
N VAL A 596 -15.13 4.49 28.13
CA VAL A 596 -14.14 4.03 29.11
C VAL A 596 -14.47 2.65 29.69
N ALA A 597 -15.76 2.31 29.84
CA ALA A 597 -16.19 0.98 30.26
C ALA A 597 -15.86 -0.10 29.21
N THR A 598 -16.12 0.18 27.92
CA THR A 598 -15.77 -0.73 26.82
C THR A 598 -14.27 -0.95 26.77
N MET A 599 -13.48 0.12 26.80
CA MET A 599 -12.02 -0.01 26.75
C MET A 599 -11.46 -0.77 27.96
N GLY A 600 -11.98 -0.52 29.17
CA GLY A 600 -11.56 -1.27 30.35
C GLY A 600 -11.93 -2.76 30.27
N PHE A 601 -13.14 -3.08 29.77
CA PHE A 601 -13.57 -4.46 29.61
C PHE A 601 -12.69 -5.19 28.60
N LEU A 602 -12.44 -4.57 27.44
CA LEU A 602 -11.61 -5.16 26.39
C LEU A 602 -10.15 -5.33 26.86
N ALA A 603 -9.65 -4.44 27.71
CA ALA A 603 -8.32 -4.57 28.31
C ALA A 603 -8.22 -5.75 29.29
N GLU A 604 -9.25 -5.98 30.12
CA GLU A 604 -9.33 -7.16 30.99
C GLU A 604 -9.46 -8.45 30.17
N ALA A 605 -10.28 -8.45 29.11
CA ALA A 605 -10.42 -9.57 28.18
C ALA A 605 -9.11 -9.89 27.45
N LEU A 606 -8.32 -8.88 27.05
CA LEU A 606 -6.99 -9.09 26.48
C LEU A 606 -6.03 -9.75 27.49
N SER A 607 -6.11 -9.38 28.77
CA SER A 607 -5.32 -10.00 29.84
C SER A 607 -5.71 -11.47 30.03
N GLU A 608 -7.01 -11.79 29.98
CA GLU A 608 -7.50 -13.17 30.03
C GLU A 608 -7.02 -13.98 28.79
N LEU A 609 -7.07 -13.41 27.59
CA LEU A 609 -6.55 -14.09 26.40
C LEU A 609 -5.06 -14.35 26.48
N LYS A 610 -4.27 -13.42 27.02
CA LYS A 610 -2.84 -13.61 27.27
C LYS A 610 -2.54 -14.79 28.20
N SER A 611 -3.39 -15.04 29.20
CA SER A 611 -3.21 -16.21 30.08
C SER A 611 -3.61 -17.51 29.37
N LYS A 612 -4.65 -17.47 28.53
CA LYS A 612 -5.14 -18.61 27.74
C LYS A 612 -4.27 -18.99 26.56
N GLU A 613 -3.57 -18.04 25.96
CA GLU A 613 -2.64 -18.23 24.83
C GLU A 613 -1.65 -19.37 25.09
N LYS A 614 -1.17 -19.51 26.34
CA LYS A 614 -0.23 -20.56 26.74
C LYS A 614 -0.75 -21.99 26.54
N HIS A 615 -2.07 -22.16 26.54
CA HIS A 615 -2.76 -23.44 26.49
C HIS A 615 -3.61 -23.60 25.23
N HIS A 616 -3.49 -22.68 24.27
CA HIS A 616 -4.33 -22.67 23.07
C HIS A 616 -3.49 -22.63 21.79
N PRO A 617 -3.45 -23.71 21.00
CA PRO A 617 -2.50 -23.84 19.88
C PRO A 617 -2.72 -22.85 18.74
N LYS A 618 -3.93 -22.29 18.61
CA LYS A 618 -4.29 -21.37 17.52
C LYS A 618 -4.27 -19.89 17.90
N ILE A 619 -4.06 -19.54 19.18
CA ILE A 619 -4.00 -18.14 19.62
C ILE A 619 -2.55 -17.75 19.81
N ASN A 620 -2.14 -16.61 19.26
CA ASN A 620 -0.79 -16.08 19.40
C ASN A 620 -0.77 -14.54 19.46
N SER A 621 0.41 -13.92 19.46
CA SER A 621 0.59 -12.46 19.42
C SER A 621 -0.12 -11.75 18.30
N ASP A 622 -0.25 -12.41 17.16
CA ASP A 622 -0.64 -11.76 15.92
C ASP A 622 -2.15 -11.83 15.69
N ASN A 623 -2.85 -12.81 16.29
CA ASN A 623 -4.28 -13.00 16.10
C ASN A 623 -5.14 -12.90 17.38
N ARG A 624 -4.54 -12.72 18.57
CA ARG A 624 -5.33 -12.72 19.82
C ARG A 624 -6.47 -11.69 19.85
N PHE A 625 -6.31 -10.53 19.21
CA PHE A 625 -7.35 -9.50 19.17
C PHE A 625 -8.62 -10.00 18.46
N ASP A 626 -8.47 -10.91 17.50
CA ASP A 626 -9.58 -11.53 16.77
C ASP A 626 -10.46 -12.37 17.70
N TYR A 627 -9.94 -12.82 18.85
CA TYR A 627 -10.67 -13.66 19.81
C TYR A 627 -11.36 -12.89 20.93
N ILE A 628 -11.06 -11.59 21.12
CA ILE A 628 -11.60 -10.80 22.27
C ILE A 628 -13.13 -10.77 22.25
N HIS A 629 -13.74 -10.71 21.06
CA HIS A 629 -15.19 -10.67 20.92
C HIS A 629 -15.89 -11.91 21.52
N TYR A 630 -15.24 -13.08 21.59
CA TYR A 630 -15.79 -14.25 22.29
C TYR A 630 -15.97 -14.01 23.78
N ILE A 631 -14.97 -13.40 24.44
CA ILE A 631 -15.07 -13.03 25.85
C ILE A 631 -16.16 -11.96 26.03
N TYR A 632 -16.21 -10.98 25.13
CA TYR A 632 -17.24 -9.95 25.11
C TYR A 632 -18.67 -10.52 25.07
N MET A 633 -18.90 -11.52 24.24
CA MET A 633 -20.19 -12.19 24.12
C MET A 633 -20.49 -13.19 25.26
N GLY A 634 -19.55 -13.40 26.20
CA GLY A 634 -19.67 -14.43 27.24
C GLY A 634 -19.44 -15.86 26.74
N LYS A 635 -18.77 -16.03 25.60
CA LYS A 635 -18.44 -17.30 24.94
C LYS A 635 -16.99 -17.72 25.20
N SER A 636 -16.48 -17.42 26.39
CA SER A 636 -15.08 -17.69 26.76
C SER A 636 -14.75 -19.19 26.78
N SER A 637 -15.76 -20.05 26.97
CA SER A 637 -15.62 -21.50 26.89
C SER A 637 -15.26 -22.01 25.49
N GLU A 638 -15.66 -21.33 24.42
CA GLU A 638 -15.28 -21.70 23.04
C GLU A 638 -13.78 -21.49 22.80
N ILE A 639 -13.19 -20.49 23.47
CA ILE A 639 -11.73 -20.31 23.48
C ILE A 639 -11.09 -21.46 24.25
N THR A 640 -11.53 -21.74 25.48
CA THR A 640 -10.94 -22.80 26.31
C THR A 640 -11.03 -24.18 25.63
N LYS A 641 -12.12 -24.47 24.90
CA LYS A 641 -12.34 -25.73 24.16
C LYS A 641 -11.69 -25.74 22.76
N ALA A 642 -10.99 -24.68 22.37
CA ALA A 642 -10.39 -24.52 21.05
C ALA A 642 -11.34 -24.65 19.84
N THR A 643 -12.63 -24.36 20.05
CA THR A 643 -13.67 -24.35 19.00
C THR A 643 -13.90 -22.97 18.39
N ALA A 644 -13.37 -21.91 19.02
CA ALA A 644 -13.49 -20.54 18.54
C ALA A 644 -12.86 -20.35 17.15
N THR A 645 -13.65 -19.82 16.20
CA THR A 645 -13.25 -19.55 14.81
C THR A 645 -13.64 -18.11 14.41
N PRO A 646 -12.84 -17.09 14.77
CA PRO A 646 -13.19 -15.68 14.59
C PRO A 646 -13.69 -15.33 13.18
N TYR A 647 -13.00 -15.79 12.13
CA TYR A 647 -13.35 -15.48 10.75
C TYR A 647 -14.62 -16.18 10.23
N LYS A 648 -15.15 -17.17 10.94
CA LYS A 648 -16.48 -17.76 10.66
C LYS A 648 -17.59 -17.08 11.45
N ASN A 649 -17.25 -16.36 12.51
CA ASN A 649 -18.21 -15.69 13.39
C ASN A 649 -18.81 -14.44 12.72
N ILE A 650 -20.14 -14.41 12.55
CA ILE A 650 -20.87 -13.29 11.91
C ILE A 650 -20.68 -11.99 12.69
N TYR A 651 -20.68 -12.05 14.03
CA TYR A 651 -20.48 -10.88 14.90
C TYR A 651 -19.12 -10.23 14.64
N PHE A 652 -18.05 -11.05 14.55
CA PHE A 652 -16.72 -10.53 14.26
C PHE A 652 -16.61 -9.96 12.84
N LYS A 653 -17.23 -10.59 11.84
CA LYS A 653 -17.28 -10.03 10.48
C LYS A 653 -17.96 -8.67 10.44
N GLN A 654 -19.01 -8.46 11.24
CA GLN A 654 -19.70 -7.17 11.37
C GLN A 654 -18.80 -6.12 12.03
N ILE A 655 -18.10 -6.47 13.12
CA ILE A 655 -17.06 -5.60 13.72
C ILE A 655 -16.03 -5.18 12.67
N LEU A 656 -15.46 -6.14 11.92
CA LEU A 656 -14.48 -5.83 10.89
C LEU A 656 -15.03 -4.93 9.78
N LYS A 657 -16.31 -5.08 9.41
CA LYS A 657 -16.99 -4.21 8.46
C LYS A 657 -17.07 -2.77 8.98
N TYR A 658 -17.48 -2.58 10.23
CA TYR A 658 -17.55 -1.25 10.84
C TYR A 658 -16.17 -0.60 11.00
N ASN A 659 -15.14 -1.39 11.37
CA ASN A 659 -13.77 -0.89 11.53
C ASN A 659 -13.19 -0.27 10.26
N ARG A 660 -13.69 -0.62 9.07
CA ARG A 660 -13.28 0.03 7.80
C ARG A 660 -13.68 1.50 7.72
N GLY A 661 -14.67 1.92 8.49
CA GLY A 661 -15.10 3.31 8.60
C GLY A 661 -14.37 4.11 9.69
N LEU A 662 -13.28 3.58 10.26
CA LEU A 662 -12.47 4.24 11.27
C LEU A 662 -10.99 4.21 10.90
N GLU A 663 -10.39 5.40 10.84
CA GLU A 663 -8.95 5.57 10.76
C GLU A 663 -8.40 6.05 12.11
N VAL A 664 -7.23 5.55 12.49
CA VAL A 664 -6.56 5.93 13.74
C VAL A 664 -5.19 6.47 13.38
N PHE A 665 -4.93 7.70 13.77
CA PHE A 665 -3.67 8.40 13.56
C PHE A 665 -2.90 8.45 14.88
N GLU A 666 -1.58 8.26 14.80
CA GLU A 666 -0.68 8.50 15.92
C GLU A 666 0.21 9.69 15.62
N LYS A 667 0.40 10.55 16.62
CA LYS A 667 1.37 11.63 16.55
C LYS A 667 2.78 11.03 16.68
N MET A 668 3.65 11.34 15.72
CA MET A 668 5.08 11.09 15.81
C MET A 668 5.70 12.31 16.48
N ASP A 669 6.40 12.08 17.58
CA ASP A 669 7.11 13.11 18.33
C ASP A 669 8.57 13.19 17.89
#